data_AF-R0AWH8-F1
#
_entry.id   AF-R0AWH8-F1
#
_cell.length_a   1.000
_cell.length_b   1.000
_cell.length_c   1.000
_cell.angle_alpha   90.00
_cell.angle_beta   90.00
_cell.angle_gamma   90.00
#
_symmetry.space_group_name_H-M   'P 1'
#
loop_
_entity.id
_entity.type
_entity.pdbx_description
1 polymer ?
#
loop_
_entity_poly.entity_id
_entity_poly.type
_entity_poly.pdbx_seq_one_letter_code
_entity_poly.pdbx_strand_id
1 'polypeptide(L)'
;MNQTSALSPVTEDYGAAQIQILEGLEAVRKRPSMYIGSTSSQGLHHMVYEIVDNAVDEALAGHCTLIQVYLNKDGSVTVRDNGRGIPAGIQTKTGLSAIQVVFTVLHAGGKFDDSNYKVSGGLHGVGASVVNALSSHLHVQVDQDGFSYAQSYERGIPAAPVKQLGPCSQGTHGTTVTFMPDQDIFPSIAWDRSILEERLRETAFLTQGLEISLYDLRRDPAGEATCPVTAWSRTFCFQNGLKDFVSWLEQDGEPLYTGIISGRHETDKVQAEFALVHNSSYSEQLLSFANNISTPEGGTHVTGFRQALSRAVNDYARNAKLLKDTDSSLSRDELSEGLTAVLSVRLQDAQFEGQTKQKLGSSHVRPVVEQMVYTRLTLFLEQNPTAAKAICDKAMLARKARTAARTAREMARRKTALSGLSLPGKLADCSSKNPGECELFIVEGDSAGGSAKLARSRENQAVLPLRGKILNVEKASLDRISANAEIKAMISAFGTGILDTFSLENLRYNKIILMTDADVDGAHITTLLLTFLFRFMPKLIEEGHVFLAQPPLYRVEKGKKLWYAYSDSELEQTINAIGRDGTYKIQRYKGLGEMDAGQLWETTMDPSRRTLLRVTINDMEMYHETCQTFSILMGDEVEPRKNFILEHAQYISMLDI
;
A
#
# COMPACT_ATOMS: atom_id res chain seq x y z
N MET A 1 -0.26 41.13 8.04
CA MET A 1 -1.49 40.92 8.84
C MET A 1 -2.30 39.83 8.15
N ASN A 2 -2.15 38.58 8.60
CA ASN A 2 -2.93 37.46 8.07
C ASN A 2 -4.34 37.54 8.67
N GLN A 3 -5.33 37.87 7.84
CA GLN A 3 -6.73 37.63 8.19
C GLN A 3 -6.99 36.13 8.04
N THR A 4 -6.84 35.40 9.15
CA THR A 4 -7.54 34.13 9.34
C THR A 4 -9.03 34.43 9.23
N SER A 5 -9.69 33.88 8.20
CA SER A 5 -11.15 33.88 8.10
C SER A 5 -11.69 32.99 9.23
N ALA A 6 -11.94 33.58 10.40
CA ALA A 6 -12.67 32.92 11.46
C ALA A 6 -14.07 32.57 10.93
N LEU A 7 -14.47 31.31 11.04
CA LEU A 7 -15.83 30.86 10.75
C LEU A 7 -16.82 31.72 11.56
N SER A 8 -17.82 32.27 10.90
CA SER A 8 -18.88 33.07 11.53
C SER A 8 -19.55 32.28 12.65
N PRO A 9 -19.79 32.88 13.84
CA PRO A 9 -20.50 32.19 14.91
C PRO A 9 -21.93 31.86 14.45
N VAL A 10 -22.35 30.61 14.65
CA VAL A 10 -23.71 30.15 14.36
C VAL A 10 -24.67 30.80 15.36
N THR A 11 -25.64 31.57 14.87
CA THR A 11 -26.64 32.32 15.66
C THR A 11 -27.97 31.59 15.77
N GLU A 12 -27.96 30.27 15.90
CA GLU A 12 -29.18 29.48 16.14
C GLU A 12 -29.28 29.04 17.60
N ASP A 13 -30.51 29.00 18.11
CA ASP A 13 -30.88 28.66 19.48
C ASP A 13 -30.45 27.21 19.78
N TYR A 14 -29.28 26.98 20.40
CA TYR A 14 -28.79 25.64 20.74
C TYR A 14 -29.51 25.08 21.96
N GLY A 15 -30.52 24.23 21.75
CA GLY A 15 -31.37 23.66 22.79
C GLY A 15 -31.44 22.12 22.76
N ALA A 16 -32.07 21.52 23.78
CA ALA A 16 -32.16 20.06 23.93
C ALA A 16 -32.81 19.35 22.72
N ALA A 17 -33.73 20.02 22.01
CA ALA A 17 -34.43 19.46 20.85
C ALA A 17 -33.54 19.26 19.61
N GLN A 18 -32.35 19.85 19.55
CA GLN A 18 -31.39 19.66 18.45
C GLN A 18 -30.38 18.53 18.74
N ILE A 19 -30.46 17.91 19.91
CA ILE A 19 -29.71 16.68 20.20
C ILE A 19 -30.41 15.54 19.48
N GLN A 20 -29.89 15.17 18.30
CA GLN A 20 -30.39 14.04 17.53
C GLN A 20 -29.77 12.73 18.05
N ILE A 21 -30.62 11.79 18.47
CA ILE A 21 -30.22 10.43 18.82
C ILE A 21 -30.42 9.57 17.57
N LEU A 22 -29.36 8.92 17.10
CA LEU A 22 -29.41 7.97 15.99
C LEU A 22 -29.55 6.57 16.57
N GLU A 23 -30.65 5.87 16.26
CA GLU A 23 -30.93 4.54 16.78
C GLU A 23 -30.47 3.44 15.81
N GLY A 24 -29.94 2.35 16.36
CA GLY A 24 -29.57 1.15 15.59
C GLY A 24 -28.59 1.42 14.45
N LEU A 25 -28.93 0.94 13.25
CA LEU A 25 -28.08 1.02 12.06
C LEU A 25 -28.10 2.41 11.36
N GLU A 26 -28.96 3.33 11.79
CA GLU A 26 -28.99 4.69 11.23
C GLU A 26 -27.69 5.44 11.51
N ALA A 27 -27.10 5.21 12.70
CA ALA A 27 -25.80 5.77 13.07
C ALA A 27 -24.67 5.32 12.12
N VAL A 28 -24.71 4.05 11.70
CA VAL A 28 -23.73 3.47 10.77
C VAL A 28 -23.82 4.14 9.40
N ARG A 29 -25.05 4.27 8.87
CA ARG A 29 -25.28 4.91 7.56
C ARG A 29 -24.92 6.39 7.56
N LYS A 30 -25.11 7.10 8.68
CA LYS A 30 -24.77 8.52 8.79
C LYS A 30 -23.26 8.75 8.88
N ARG A 31 -22.51 7.81 9.46
CA ARG A 31 -21.05 7.89 9.69
C ARG A 31 -20.33 6.59 9.28
N PRO A 32 -20.40 6.19 8.00
CA PRO A 32 -19.89 4.90 7.51
C PRO A 32 -18.38 4.73 7.76
N SER A 33 -17.60 5.79 7.55
CA SER A 33 -16.14 5.77 7.72
C SER A 33 -15.68 5.40 9.12
N MET A 34 -16.50 5.61 10.16
CA MET A 34 -16.16 5.17 11.53
C MET A 34 -16.15 3.64 11.67
N TYR A 35 -16.90 2.93 10.83
CA TYR A 35 -17.08 1.49 10.91
C TYR A 35 -16.24 0.74 9.87
N ILE A 36 -16.19 1.23 8.63
CA ILE A 36 -15.45 0.58 7.51
C ILE A 36 -14.19 1.34 7.08
N GLY A 37 -13.82 2.42 7.80
CA GLY A 37 -12.63 3.23 7.54
C GLY A 37 -12.87 4.38 6.53
N SER A 38 -13.40 4.07 5.35
CA SER A 38 -13.67 5.05 4.29
C SER A 38 -14.88 4.66 3.45
N THR A 39 -15.36 5.55 2.59
CA THR A 39 -16.39 5.24 1.57
C THR A 39 -15.81 5.18 0.15
N SER A 40 -14.49 5.00 0.04
CA SER A 40 -13.78 4.79 -1.22
C SER A 40 -13.70 3.29 -1.56
N SER A 41 -12.89 2.95 -2.57
CA SER A 41 -12.59 1.57 -2.95
C SER A 41 -12.19 0.71 -1.74
N GLN A 42 -11.38 1.24 -0.82
CA GLN A 42 -10.93 0.49 0.35
C GLN A 42 -12.09 0.04 1.25
N GLY A 43 -12.99 0.97 1.61
CA GLY A 43 -14.15 0.66 2.42
C GLY A 43 -15.17 -0.24 1.72
N LEU A 44 -15.29 -0.12 0.39
CA LEU A 44 -16.11 -1.00 -0.43
C LEU A 44 -15.64 -2.46 -0.30
N HIS A 45 -14.35 -2.73 -0.53
CA HIS A 45 -13.76 -4.07 -0.40
C HIS A 45 -13.82 -4.59 1.04
N HIS A 46 -13.71 -3.69 2.03
CA HIS A 46 -13.86 -4.05 3.44
C HIS A 46 -15.22 -4.70 3.76
N MET A 47 -16.29 -4.33 3.04
CA MET A 47 -17.59 -5.01 3.22
C MET A 47 -17.50 -6.52 2.93
N VAL A 48 -16.71 -6.91 1.94
CA VAL A 48 -16.49 -8.33 1.61
C VAL A 48 -15.67 -8.99 2.72
N TYR A 49 -14.63 -8.31 3.21
CA TYR A 49 -13.76 -8.82 4.27
C TYR A 49 -14.54 -9.14 5.54
N GLU A 50 -15.46 -8.27 5.97
CA GLU A 50 -16.26 -8.50 7.18
C GLU A 50 -17.12 -9.77 7.09
N ILE A 51 -17.64 -10.12 5.92
CA ILE A 51 -18.41 -11.36 5.74
C ILE A 51 -17.48 -12.57 5.61
N VAL A 52 -16.38 -12.45 4.86
CA VAL A 52 -15.39 -13.53 4.71
C VAL A 52 -14.74 -13.86 6.05
N ASP A 53 -14.39 -12.87 6.86
CA ASP A 53 -13.76 -13.06 8.18
C ASP A 53 -14.69 -13.83 9.13
N ASN A 54 -16.01 -13.64 9.05
CA ASN A 54 -16.97 -14.47 9.80
C ASN A 54 -16.94 -15.93 9.36
N ALA A 55 -16.83 -16.20 8.05
CA ALA A 55 -16.70 -17.55 7.53
C ALA A 55 -15.34 -18.19 7.87
N VAL A 56 -14.27 -17.39 7.90
CA VAL A 56 -12.93 -17.82 8.33
C VAL A 56 -12.91 -18.17 9.82
N ASP A 57 -13.64 -17.44 10.66
CA ASP A 57 -13.77 -17.78 12.09
C ASP A 57 -14.42 -19.17 12.29
N GLU A 58 -15.37 -19.56 11.43
CA GLU A 58 -15.90 -20.94 11.41
C GLU A 58 -14.85 -21.97 10.98
N ALA A 59 -13.94 -21.61 10.08
CA ALA A 59 -12.83 -22.47 9.66
C ALA A 59 -11.80 -22.63 10.77
N LEU A 60 -11.47 -21.54 11.48
CA LEU A 60 -10.60 -21.56 12.66
C LEU A 60 -11.20 -22.37 13.81
N ALA A 61 -12.53 -22.40 13.93
CA ALA A 61 -13.25 -23.28 14.85
C ALA A 61 -13.30 -24.76 14.40
N GLY A 62 -12.80 -25.07 13.19
CA GLY A 62 -12.73 -26.44 12.65
C GLY A 62 -14.02 -26.94 12.01
N HIS A 63 -14.94 -26.04 11.65
CA HIS A 63 -16.25 -26.40 11.10
C HIS A 63 -16.44 -26.02 9.63
N CYS A 64 -15.62 -25.12 9.08
CA CYS A 64 -15.67 -24.70 7.68
C CYS A 64 -14.39 -25.15 6.94
N THR A 65 -14.55 -25.64 5.72
CA THR A 65 -13.45 -26.06 4.84
C THR A 65 -13.47 -25.39 3.47
N LEU A 66 -14.57 -24.72 3.11
CA LEU A 66 -14.76 -24.08 1.82
C LEU A 66 -15.47 -22.74 1.98
N ILE A 67 -14.87 -21.70 1.40
CA ILE A 67 -15.47 -20.37 1.25
C ILE A 67 -15.49 -20.01 -0.24
N GLN A 68 -16.62 -19.54 -0.73
CA GLN A 68 -16.81 -19.12 -2.11
C GLN A 68 -17.28 -17.68 -2.15
N VAL A 69 -16.56 -16.84 -2.91
CA VAL A 69 -16.85 -15.43 -3.12
C VAL A 69 -17.21 -15.22 -4.59
N TYR A 70 -18.37 -14.64 -4.86
CA TYR A 70 -18.85 -14.36 -6.21
C TYR A 70 -19.02 -12.85 -6.41
N LEU A 71 -18.39 -12.31 -7.44
CA LEU A 71 -18.69 -10.98 -7.97
C LEU A 71 -19.74 -11.15 -9.06
N ASN A 72 -20.99 -10.78 -8.76
CA ASN A 72 -22.14 -11.02 -9.62
C ASN A 72 -22.25 -9.98 -10.74
N LYS A 73 -22.96 -10.35 -11.82
CA LYS A 73 -23.16 -9.49 -13.01
C LYS A 73 -23.90 -8.19 -12.73
N ASP A 74 -24.76 -8.19 -11.72
CA ASP A 74 -25.54 -7.03 -11.30
C ASP A 74 -24.73 -6.04 -10.43
N GLY A 75 -23.50 -6.41 -10.03
CA GLY A 75 -22.64 -5.64 -9.13
C GLY A 75 -22.73 -6.07 -7.67
N SER A 76 -23.55 -7.06 -7.32
CA SER A 76 -23.62 -7.60 -5.95
C SER A 76 -22.46 -8.55 -5.67
N VAL A 77 -22.21 -8.81 -4.39
CA VAL A 77 -21.25 -9.83 -3.94
C VAL A 77 -22.00 -10.91 -3.18
N THR A 78 -21.64 -12.17 -3.41
CA THR A 78 -22.10 -13.31 -2.62
C THR A 78 -20.94 -14.00 -1.95
N VAL A 79 -21.02 -14.19 -0.63
CA VAL A 79 -20.09 -15.01 0.15
C VAL A 79 -20.85 -16.22 0.68
N ARG A 80 -20.33 -17.41 0.40
CA ARG A 80 -20.89 -18.68 0.83
C ARG A 80 -19.84 -19.47 1.60
N ASP A 81 -20.21 -20.01 2.75
CA ASP A 81 -19.41 -20.95 3.51
C ASP A 81 -20.11 -22.30 3.68
N ASN A 82 -19.36 -23.30 4.11
CA ASN A 82 -19.89 -24.59 4.55
C ASN A 82 -19.67 -24.82 6.06
N GLY A 83 -19.70 -23.75 6.85
CA GLY A 83 -19.59 -23.81 8.31
C GLY A 83 -20.87 -24.33 8.97
N ARG A 84 -21.04 -24.09 10.27
CA ARG A 84 -22.23 -24.55 11.02
C ARG A 84 -23.54 -23.86 10.59
N GLY A 85 -23.44 -22.67 10.01
CA GLY A 85 -24.59 -21.79 9.75
C GLY A 85 -24.92 -20.89 10.94
N ILE A 86 -25.40 -19.67 10.66
CA ILE A 86 -25.89 -18.76 11.72
C ILE A 86 -27.15 -19.36 12.37
N PRO A 87 -27.23 -19.45 13.71
CA PRO A 87 -28.38 -20.06 14.38
C PRO A 87 -29.73 -19.47 13.92
N ALA A 88 -30.64 -20.32 13.43
CA ALA A 88 -31.98 -19.89 13.00
C ALA A 88 -32.95 -19.62 14.18
N GLY A 89 -32.65 -20.16 15.36
CA GLY A 89 -33.50 -20.08 16.56
C GLY A 89 -33.71 -18.66 17.10
N ILE A 90 -34.66 -18.52 18.03
CA ILE A 90 -35.00 -17.24 18.67
C ILE A 90 -34.00 -16.92 19.79
N GLN A 91 -33.46 -15.70 19.78
CA GLN A 91 -32.58 -15.18 20.81
C GLN A 91 -33.42 -14.70 22.00
N THR A 92 -33.11 -15.18 23.21
CA THR A 92 -33.97 -15.05 24.40
C THR A 92 -34.15 -13.63 24.94
N LYS A 93 -33.15 -12.75 24.78
CA LYS A 93 -33.19 -11.35 25.23
C LYS A 93 -33.93 -10.44 24.27
N THR A 94 -33.80 -10.65 22.96
CA THR A 94 -34.41 -9.77 21.95
C THR A 94 -35.78 -10.28 21.47
N GLY A 95 -36.05 -11.58 21.60
CA GLY A 95 -37.25 -12.22 21.06
C GLY A 95 -37.25 -12.35 19.52
N LEU A 96 -36.14 -11.97 18.86
CA LEU A 96 -35.96 -12.06 17.41
C LEU A 96 -35.17 -13.32 17.05
N SER A 97 -35.28 -13.79 15.80
CA SER A 97 -34.38 -14.84 15.29
C SER A 97 -32.93 -14.36 15.36
N ALA A 98 -32.01 -15.25 15.73
CA ALA A 98 -30.59 -14.92 15.79
C ALA A 98 -30.02 -14.49 14.43
N ILE A 99 -30.55 -14.98 13.30
CA ILE A 99 -30.24 -14.45 11.95
C ILE A 99 -30.53 -12.95 11.91
N GLN A 100 -31.74 -12.53 12.30
CA GLN A 100 -32.10 -11.12 12.31
C GLN A 100 -31.21 -10.31 13.25
N VAL A 101 -30.95 -10.82 14.45
CA VAL A 101 -30.11 -10.14 15.46
C VAL A 101 -28.72 -9.84 14.91
N VAL A 102 -28.05 -10.83 14.29
CA VAL A 102 -26.68 -10.67 13.75
C VAL A 102 -26.59 -9.56 12.69
N PHE A 103 -27.64 -9.37 11.89
CA PHE A 103 -27.63 -8.39 10.81
C PHE A 103 -28.26 -7.04 11.18
N THR A 104 -28.94 -6.90 12.33
CA THR A 104 -29.66 -5.66 12.69
C THR A 104 -29.24 -5.03 14.00
N VAL A 105 -28.56 -5.77 14.88
CA VAL A 105 -28.16 -5.29 16.21
C VAL A 105 -26.64 -5.19 16.25
N LEU A 106 -26.14 -3.97 16.50
CA LEU A 106 -24.71 -3.75 16.73
C LEU A 106 -24.25 -4.46 18.01
N HIS A 107 -23.02 -4.96 18.01
CA HIS A 107 -22.44 -5.69 19.15
C HIS A 107 -23.22 -6.94 19.55
N ALA A 108 -23.80 -7.64 18.56
CA ALA A 108 -24.51 -8.89 18.77
C ALA A 108 -23.84 -10.03 17.99
N GLY A 109 -23.43 -11.08 18.71
CA GLY A 109 -22.81 -12.26 18.10
C GLY A 109 -22.40 -13.31 19.13
N GLY A 110 -22.19 -14.54 18.68
CA GLY A 110 -21.71 -15.64 19.54
C GLY A 110 -20.23 -15.57 19.90
N LYS A 111 -19.53 -14.52 19.46
CA LYS A 111 -18.07 -14.32 19.60
C LYS A 111 -17.65 -13.68 20.93
N PHE A 112 -18.61 -13.29 21.78
CA PHE A 112 -18.35 -12.68 23.10
C PHE A 112 -18.28 -13.72 24.24
N ASP A 113 -18.46 -15.00 23.93
CA ASP A 113 -18.40 -16.10 24.88
C ASP A 113 -17.42 -17.16 24.35
N ASP A 114 -16.44 -17.54 25.16
CA ASP A 114 -15.33 -18.47 24.82
C ASP A 114 -15.83 -19.88 24.46
N SER A 115 -17.11 -20.16 24.74
CA SER A 115 -17.75 -21.47 24.53
C SER A 115 -17.88 -21.84 23.04
N ASN A 116 -18.06 -20.88 22.14
CA ASN A 116 -18.36 -21.13 20.72
C ASN A 116 -17.18 -20.88 19.78
N TYR A 117 -16.29 -19.94 20.12
CA TYR A 117 -15.10 -19.60 19.35
C TYR A 117 -13.92 -19.40 20.31
N LYS A 118 -12.94 -20.30 20.25
CA LYS A 118 -11.70 -20.16 21.05
C LYS A 118 -10.76 -19.08 20.53
N VAL A 119 -10.86 -18.72 19.25
CA VAL A 119 -10.08 -17.67 18.59
C VAL A 119 -10.96 -17.07 17.51
N SER A 120 -11.05 -15.75 17.44
CA SER A 120 -11.74 -15.06 16.33
C SER A 120 -11.08 -13.73 15.96
N GLY A 121 -11.13 -13.37 14.68
CA GLY A 121 -10.73 -12.02 14.22
C GLY A 121 -11.81 -10.96 14.50
N GLY A 122 -13.07 -11.37 14.50
CA GLY A 122 -14.23 -10.51 14.71
C GLY A 122 -14.54 -10.20 16.18
N LEU A 123 -13.80 -9.27 16.79
CA LEU A 123 -13.90 -8.97 18.23
C LEU A 123 -15.10 -8.10 18.65
N HIS A 124 -15.73 -7.40 17.71
CA HIS A 124 -16.69 -6.33 18.05
C HIS A 124 -18.16 -6.69 17.81
N GLY A 125 -18.44 -7.78 17.07
CA GLY A 125 -19.81 -8.19 16.75
C GLY A 125 -20.62 -7.15 15.95
N VAL A 126 -19.96 -6.36 15.09
CA VAL A 126 -20.61 -5.32 14.28
C VAL A 126 -20.55 -5.57 12.76
N GLY A 127 -19.59 -6.36 12.28
CA GLY A 127 -19.28 -6.52 10.85
C GLY A 127 -20.49 -6.78 9.95
N ALA A 128 -21.19 -7.90 10.17
CA ALA A 128 -22.35 -8.28 9.35
C ALA A 128 -23.47 -7.23 9.36
N SER A 129 -23.72 -6.62 10.53
CA SER A 129 -24.73 -5.57 10.66
C SER A 129 -24.33 -4.26 9.97
N VAL A 130 -23.02 -3.93 9.93
CA VAL A 130 -22.49 -2.79 9.17
C VAL A 130 -22.63 -3.04 7.68
N VAL A 131 -22.28 -4.24 7.20
CA VAL A 131 -22.49 -4.62 5.79
C VAL A 131 -23.95 -4.49 5.40
N ASN A 132 -24.87 -4.94 6.25
CA ASN A 132 -26.32 -4.77 6.04
C ASN A 132 -26.74 -3.29 5.97
N ALA A 133 -26.27 -2.48 6.92
CA ALA A 133 -26.57 -1.05 6.97
C ALA A 133 -26.10 -0.31 5.71
N LEU A 134 -24.93 -0.66 5.19
CA LEU A 134 -24.30 0.00 4.04
C LEU A 134 -24.69 -0.60 2.68
N SER A 135 -25.59 -1.58 2.68
CA SER A 135 -26.13 -2.20 1.46
C SER A 135 -27.50 -1.62 1.11
N SER A 136 -27.79 -1.46 -0.18
CA SER A 136 -29.15 -1.15 -0.65
C SER A 136 -30.07 -2.34 -0.41
N HIS A 137 -29.61 -3.54 -0.76
CA HIS A 137 -30.28 -4.82 -0.48
C HIS A 137 -29.28 -5.84 0.03
N LEU A 138 -29.72 -6.66 0.99
CA LEU A 138 -28.95 -7.80 1.50
C LEU A 138 -29.89 -9.00 1.66
N HIS A 139 -29.43 -10.18 1.25
CA HIS A 139 -30.12 -11.44 1.40
C HIS A 139 -29.23 -12.44 2.12
N VAL A 140 -29.79 -13.13 3.11
CA VAL A 140 -29.11 -14.19 3.85
C VAL A 140 -29.92 -15.46 3.69
N GLN A 141 -29.23 -16.54 3.34
CA GLN A 141 -29.74 -17.91 3.42
C GLN A 141 -28.84 -18.72 4.35
N VAL A 142 -29.45 -19.48 5.26
CA VAL A 142 -28.75 -20.40 6.15
C VAL A 142 -29.32 -21.80 5.96
N ASP A 143 -28.44 -22.76 5.71
CA ASP A 143 -28.79 -24.17 5.74
C ASP A 143 -28.33 -24.76 7.08
N GLN A 144 -29.28 -25.20 7.90
CA GLN A 144 -29.01 -25.74 9.23
C GLN A 144 -30.10 -26.74 9.64
N ASP A 145 -29.72 -27.82 10.35
CA ASP A 145 -30.65 -28.81 10.90
C ASP A 145 -31.62 -29.43 9.88
N GLY A 146 -31.18 -29.57 8.61
CA GLY A 146 -31.97 -30.14 7.53
C GLY A 146 -33.00 -29.19 6.90
N PHE A 147 -32.95 -27.90 7.23
CA PHE A 147 -33.82 -26.88 6.64
C PHE A 147 -33.03 -25.66 6.15
N SER A 148 -33.57 -25.00 5.13
CA SER A 148 -33.10 -23.70 4.66
C SER A 148 -33.96 -22.58 5.26
N TYR A 149 -33.30 -21.58 5.81
CA TYR A 149 -33.91 -20.35 6.34
C TYR A 149 -33.40 -19.16 5.54
N ALA A 150 -34.23 -18.15 5.32
CA ALA A 150 -33.80 -16.95 4.62
C ALA A 150 -34.46 -15.68 5.15
N GLN A 151 -33.74 -14.57 5.00
CA GLN A 151 -34.24 -13.23 5.30
C GLN A 151 -33.61 -12.21 4.35
N SER A 152 -34.41 -11.24 3.92
CA SER A 152 -33.95 -10.11 3.10
C SER A 152 -34.06 -8.80 3.87
N TYR A 153 -33.20 -7.86 3.52
CA TYR A 153 -33.09 -6.55 4.13
C TYR A 153 -32.97 -5.47 3.05
N GLU A 154 -33.49 -4.28 3.37
CA GLU A 154 -33.33 -3.07 2.57
C GLU A 154 -32.72 -1.99 3.47
N ARG A 155 -31.50 -1.53 3.14
CA ARG A 155 -30.80 -0.48 3.89
C ARG A 155 -30.68 -0.74 5.40
N GLY A 156 -30.42 -1.99 5.77
CA GLY A 156 -30.33 -2.43 7.17
C GLY A 156 -31.65 -2.84 7.83
N ILE A 157 -32.79 -2.62 7.17
CA ILE A 157 -34.12 -2.89 7.72
C ILE A 157 -34.63 -4.24 7.20
N PRO A 158 -35.10 -5.17 8.06
CA PRO A 158 -35.70 -6.42 7.60
C PRO A 158 -36.94 -6.18 6.71
N ALA A 159 -36.95 -6.74 5.51
CA ALA A 159 -38.09 -6.65 4.60
C ALA A 159 -39.26 -7.57 5.04
N ALA A 160 -38.92 -8.67 5.72
CA ALA A 160 -39.87 -9.61 6.31
C ALA A 160 -39.22 -10.39 7.47
N PRO A 161 -40.00 -11.07 8.33
CA PRO A 161 -39.47 -12.03 9.29
C PRO A 161 -38.72 -13.18 8.60
N VAL A 162 -37.84 -13.87 9.34
CA VAL A 162 -37.13 -15.06 8.85
C VAL A 162 -38.13 -16.10 8.35
N LYS A 163 -37.93 -16.56 7.11
CA LYS A 163 -38.76 -17.56 6.47
C LYS A 163 -38.03 -18.89 6.38
N GLN A 164 -38.66 -19.96 6.82
CA GLN A 164 -38.23 -21.33 6.51
C GLN A 164 -38.65 -21.65 5.07
N LEU A 165 -37.68 -21.86 4.17
CA LEU A 165 -37.92 -22.08 2.75
C LEU A 165 -38.34 -23.52 2.44
N GLY A 166 -37.78 -24.49 3.16
CA GLY A 166 -38.03 -25.92 2.96
C GLY A 166 -36.88 -26.79 3.47
N PRO A 167 -36.97 -28.12 3.28
CA PRO A 167 -35.88 -29.03 3.64
C PRO A 167 -34.67 -28.82 2.72
N CYS A 168 -33.46 -28.86 3.29
CA CYS A 168 -32.21 -28.90 2.54
C CYS A 168 -31.63 -30.32 2.52
N SER A 169 -30.63 -30.57 1.67
CA SER A 169 -29.98 -31.88 1.60
C SER A 169 -29.39 -32.26 2.96
N GLN A 170 -29.58 -33.51 3.37
CA GLN A 170 -29.08 -34.01 4.65
C GLN A 170 -27.56 -33.85 4.74
N GLY A 171 -27.07 -33.21 5.80
CA GLY A 171 -25.64 -32.92 5.95
C GLY A 171 -25.18 -31.60 5.30
N THR A 172 -26.06 -30.85 4.64
CA THR A 172 -25.74 -29.51 4.15
C THR A 172 -25.87 -28.48 5.26
N HIS A 173 -24.79 -27.72 5.47
CA HIS A 173 -24.67 -26.71 6.51
C HIS A 173 -23.99 -25.49 5.89
N GLY A 174 -24.28 -24.30 6.37
CA GLY A 174 -23.52 -23.10 6.04
C GLY A 174 -24.37 -21.86 5.89
N THR A 175 -23.70 -20.75 5.63
CA THR A 175 -24.33 -19.45 5.42
C THR A 175 -24.00 -18.93 4.03
N THR A 176 -25.00 -18.40 3.34
CA THR A 176 -24.84 -17.63 2.10
C THR A 176 -25.34 -16.22 2.33
N VAL A 177 -24.48 -15.22 2.12
CA VAL A 177 -24.81 -13.80 2.23
C VAL A 177 -24.58 -13.15 0.88
N THR A 178 -25.63 -12.56 0.31
CA THR A 178 -25.57 -11.77 -0.92
C THR A 178 -25.92 -10.32 -0.60
N PHE A 179 -25.09 -9.36 -0.99
CA PHE A 179 -25.35 -7.95 -0.72
C PHE A 179 -24.96 -7.04 -1.88
N MET A 180 -25.70 -5.94 -2.02
CA MET A 180 -25.46 -4.87 -2.98
C MET A 180 -25.11 -3.58 -2.23
N PRO A 181 -23.91 -3.02 -2.39
CA PRO A 181 -23.54 -1.75 -1.76
C PRO A 181 -24.52 -0.62 -2.13
N ASP A 182 -24.77 0.32 -1.22
CA ASP A 182 -25.67 1.44 -1.47
C ASP A 182 -24.95 2.57 -2.23
N GLN A 183 -25.44 2.92 -3.41
CA GLN A 183 -24.87 3.98 -4.26
C GLN A 183 -25.00 5.38 -3.63
N ASP A 184 -25.92 5.56 -2.67
CA ASP A 184 -26.03 6.82 -1.91
C ASP A 184 -24.84 7.02 -0.95
N ILE A 185 -24.13 5.94 -0.61
CA ILE A 185 -23.01 5.94 0.34
C ILE A 185 -21.67 5.81 -0.40
N PHE A 186 -21.61 4.91 -1.37
CA PHE A 186 -20.40 4.64 -2.16
C PHE A 186 -20.48 5.36 -3.52
N PRO A 187 -19.60 6.35 -3.79
CA PRO A 187 -19.62 7.09 -5.05
C PRO A 187 -19.39 6.23 -6.30
N SER A 188 -18.73 5.08 -6.13
CA SER A 188 -18.48 4.12 -7.20
C SER A 188 -18.52 2.70 -6.63
N ILE A 189 -19.29 1.82 -7.28
CA ILE A 189 -19.35 0.38 -6.98
C ILE A 189 -18.51 -0.35 -8.02
N ALA A 190 -17.19 -0.27 -7.85
CA ALA A 190 -16.23 -0.92 -8.73
C ALA A 190 -15.39 -1.92 -7.92
N TRP A 191 -15.78 -3.19 -7.97
CA TRP A 191 -14.97 -4.25 -7.33
C TRP A 191 -13.69 -4.48 -8.12
N ASP A 192 -12.57 -4.22 -7.47
CA ASP A 192 -11.25 -4.61 -7.92
C ASP A 192 -10.99 -6.07 -7.53
N ARG A 193 -10.84 -6.89 -8.56
CA ARG A 193 -10.60 -8.31 -8.39
C ARG A 193 -9.22 -8.57 -7.79
N SER A 194 -8.20 -7.80 -8.17
CA SER A 194 -6.82 -8.03 -7.72
C SER A 194 -6.68 -7.83 -6.22
N ILE A 195 -7.34 -6.78 -5.69
CA ILE A 195 -7.39 -6.50 -4.25
C ILE A 195 -8.03 -7.67 -3.47
N LEU A 196 -9.19 -8.16 -3.92
CA LEU A 196 -9.83 -9.32 -3.29
C LEU A 196 -9.00 -10.59 -3.43
N GLU A 197 -8.39 -10.80 -4.60
CA GLU A 197 -7.58 -11.97 -4.89
C GLU A 197 -6.39 -12.08 -3.93
N GLU A 198 -5.68 -10.99 -3.71
CA GLU A 198 -4.57 -10.90 -2.77
C GLU A 198 -5.04 -11.22 -1.35
N ARG A 199 -6.08 -10.53 -0.87
CA ARG A 199 -6.58 -10.71 0.49
C ARG A 199 -7.09 -12.13 0.77
N LEU A 200 -7.81 -12.73 -0.17
CA LEU A 200 -8.31 -14.10 -0.04
C LEU A 200 -7.16 -15.12 -0.07
N ARG A 201 -6.12 -14.87 -0.86
CA ARG A 201 -4.91 -15.72 -0.89
C ARG A 201 -4.16 -15.67 0.44
N GLU A 202 -3.92 -14.48 1.00
CA GLU A 202 -3.33 -14.32 2.34
C GLU A 202 -4.10 -15.10 3.39
N THR A 203 -5.43 -14.98 3.36
CA THR A 203 -6.33 -15.64 4.31
C THR A 203 -6.23 -17.16 4.22
N ALA A 204 -6.12 -17.70 3.01
CA ALA A 204 -5.91 -19.14 2.77
C ALA A 204 -4.53 -19.61 3.26
N PHE A 205 -3.47 -18.80 3.14
CA PHE A 205 -2.16 -19.13 3.73
C PHE A 205 -2.22 -19.17 5.26
N LEU A 206 -2.91 -18.21 5.87
CA LEU A 206 -3.05 -18.08 7.32
C LEU A 206 -3.94 -19.19 7.92
N THR A 207 -4.80 -19.80 7.11
CA THR A 207 -5.76 -20.83 7.54
C THR A 207 -5.49 -22.13 6.80
N GLN A 208 -4.49 -22.87 7.28
CA GLN A 208 -4.02 -24.12 6.69
C GLN A 208 -5.17 -25.07 6.32
N GLY A 209 -5.24 -25.47 5.06
CA GLY A 209 -6.23 -26.41 4.53
C GLY A 209 -7.60 -25.81 4.17
N LEU A 210 -7.86 -24.53 4.44
CA LEU A 210 -9.08 -23.85 4.01
C LEU A 210 -9.03 -23.59 2.50
N GLU A 211 -10.06 -24.01 1.78
CA GLU A 211 -10.24 -23.66 0.37
C GLU A 211 -11.04 -22.36 0.25
N ILE A 212 -10.48 -21.37 -0.47
CA ILE A 212 -11.17 -20.12 -0.77
C ILE A 212 -11.19 -19.93 -2.29
N SER A 213 -12.39 -19.82 -2.87
CA SER A 213 -12.60 -19.62 -4.30
C SER A 213 -13.20 -18.25 -4.58
N LEU A 214 -12.59 -17.50 -5.51
CA LEU A 214 -13.11 -16.25 -6.04
C LEU A 214 -13.61 -16.47 -7.47
N TYR A 215 -14.87 -16.12 -7.73
CA TYR A 215 -15.51 -16.16 -9.04
C TYR A 215 -15.88 -14.74 -9.47
N ASP A 216 -15.42 -14.31 -10.64
CA ASP A 216 -15.86 -13.06 -11.25
C ASP A 216 -16.80 -13.34 -12.42
N LEU A 217 -18.10 -13.19 -12.15
CA LEU A 217 -19.16 -13.45 -13.11
C LEU A 217 -19.43 -12.25 -14.03
N ARG A 218 -18.78 -11.10 -13.79
CA ARG A 218 -18.97 -9.86 -14.57
C ARG A 218 -18.26 -9.90 -15.92
N ARG A 219 -17.21 -10.73 -16.08
CA ARG A 219 -16.38 -10.77 -17.30
C ARG A 219 -16.99 -11.59 -18.44
N ASP A 220 -16.86 -11.02 -19.62
CA ASP A 220 -16.82 -11.68 -20.93
C ASP A 220 -15.32 -11.86 -21.29
N PRO A 221 -14.78 -13.08 -21.43
CA PRO A 221 -13.40 -13.27 -21.83
C PRO A 221 -13.28 -13.01 -23.35
N ALA A 222 -12.87 -11.79 -23.68
CA ALA A 222 -12.60 -11.28 -25.03
C ALA A 222 -13.84 -10.94 -25.89
N GLY A 223 -13.87 -9.71 -26.40
CA GLY A 223 -14.77 -9.32 -27.46
C GLY A 223 -14.48 -10.11 -28.73
N GLU A 224 -15.18 -11.21 -28.93
CA GLU A 224 -15.55 -11.76 -30.24
C GLU A 224 -16.76 -12.68 -30.05
N ALA A 225 -17.86 -12.35 -30.72
CA ALA A 225 -19.23 -12.79 -30.45
C ALA A 225 -19.54 -14.26 -30.80
N THR A 226 -18.65 -15.22 -30.54
CA THR A 226 -18.87 -16.63 -30.98
C THR A 226 -18.42 -17.74 -30.01
N CYS A 227 -18.24 -17.49 -28.70
CA CYS A 227 -18.08 -18.58 -27.72
C CYS A 227 -18.80 -18.31 -26.40
N PRO A 228 -19.40 -19.33 -25.74
CA PRO A 228 -20.21 -19.13 -24.54
C PRO A 228 -19.33 -18.73 -23.34
N VAL A 229 -19.77 -17.66 -22.67
CA VAL A 229 -19.28 -17.05 -21.43
C VAL A 229 -18.67 -18.05 -20.45
N THR A 230 -17.34 -18.05 -20.31
CA THR A 230 -16.68 -18.73 -19.18
C THR A 230 -16.34 -17.69 -18.11
N ALA A 231 -17.01 -17.77 -16.97
CA ALA A 231 -16.71 -16.94 -15.80
C ALA A 231 -15.25 -17.14 -15.37
N TRP A 232 -14.56 -16.05 -14.98
CA TRP A 232 -13.22 -16.17 -14.42
C TRP A 232 -13.32 -16.74 -13.00
N SER A 233 -12.40 -17.63 -12.63
CA SER A 233 -12.31 -18.12 -11.25
C SER A 233 -10.87 -18.40 -10.85
N ARG A 234 -10.59 -18.28 -9.55
CA ARG A 234 -9.33 -18.68 -8.93
C ARG A 234 -9.59 -19.28 -7.55
N THR A 235 -8.92 -20.38 -7.25
CA THR A 235 -9.05 -21.10 -5.98
C THR A 235 -7.70 -21.11 -5.25
N PHE A 236 -7.74 -20.90 -3.94
CA PHE A 236 -6.61 -20.90 -3.04
C PHE A 236 -6.80 -21.99 -1.99
N CYS A 237 -5.82 -22.89 -1.85
CA CYS A 237 -5.78 -23.88 -0.78
C CYS A 237 -4.31 -24.22 -0.52
N PHE A 238 -3.84 -23.98 0.70
CA PHE A 238 -2.43 -24.16 1.05
C PHE A 238 -2.29 -25.13 2.22
N GLN A 239 -1.56 -26.22 1.99
CA GLN A 239 -1.45 -27.32 2.93
C GLN A 239 -0.31 -27.13 3.93
N ASN A 240 0.72 -26.33 3.61
CA ASN A 240 1.83 -26.05 4.51
C ASN A 240 1.73 -24.65 5.16
N GLY A 241 0.60 -23.95 4.99
CA GLY A 241 0.28 -22.69 5.66
C GLY A 241 1.36 -21.62 5.44
N LEU A 242 1.95 -21.11 6.54
CA LEU A 242 2.94 -20.02 6.49
C LEU A 242 4.20 -20.39 5.70
N LYS A 243 4.55 -21.67 5.55
CA LYS A 243 5.67 -22.08 4.70
C LYS A 243 5.37 -21.81 3.23
N ASP A 244 4.17 -22.17 2.77
CA ASP A 244 3.74 -21.88 1.40
C ASP A 244 3.67 -20.36 1.18
N PHE A 245 3.32 -19.59 2.23
CA PHE A 245 3.30 -18.13 2.16
C PHE A 245 4.71 -17.56 1.96
N VAL A 246 5.69 -17.96 2.78
CA VAL A 246 7.09 -17.52 2.61
C VAL A 246 7.64 -17.96 1.25
N SER A 247 7.34 -19.20 0.81
CA SER A 247 7.68 -19.65 -0.54
C SER A 247 7.06 -18.80 -1.64
N TRP A 248 5.84 -18.30 -1.43
CA TRP A 248 5.17 -17.42 -2.38
C TRP A 248 5.81 -16.03 -2.43
N LEU A 249 6.19 -15.46 -1.28
CA LEU A 249 6.91 -14.18 -1.21
C LEU A 249 8.30 -14.25 -1.86
N GLU A 250 8.93 -15.42 -1.80
CA GLU A 250 10.30 -15.66 -2.30
C GLU A 250 10.35 -16.33 -3.68
N GLN A 251 9.27 -16.27 -4.47
CA GLN A 251 9.23 -16.90 -5.79
C GLN A 251 10.32 -16.39 -6.73
N ASP A 252 10.63 -15.10 -6.63
CA ASP A 252 11.66 -14.43 -7.43
C ASP A 252 12.96 -14.16 -6.64
N GLY A 253 13.03 -14.63 -5.38
CA GLY A 253 14.18 -14.40 -4.50
C GLY A 253 15.32 -15.41 -4.71
N GLU A 254 16.51 -15.07 -4.21
CA GLU A 254 17.63 -16.00 -4.08
C GLU A 254 17.88 -16.35 -2.59
N PRO A 255 17.29 -17.44 -2.07
CA PRO A 255 17.51 -17.88 -0.70
C PRO A 255 18.98 -18.22 -0.42
N LEU A 256 19.47 -17.86 0.76
CA LEU A 256 20.85 -18.14 1.20
C LEU A 256 21.10 -19.63 1.47
N TYR A 257 20.03 -20.40 1.67
CA TYR A 257 20.07 -21.83 1.98
C TYR A 257 18.76 -22.51 1.56
N THR A 258 18.78 -23.84 1.50
CA THR A 258 17.58 -24.63 1.19
C THR A 258 16.72 -24.82 2.43
N GLY A 259 15.40 -24.67 2.25
CA GLY A 259 14.41 -24.90 3.29
C GLY A 259 13.95 -23.63 4.02
N ILE A 260 12.80 -23.75 4.68
CA ILE A 260 12.15 -22.65 5.42
C ILE A 260 12.17 -22.98 6.91
N ILE A 261 12.70 -22.04 7.69
CA ILE A 261 12.71 -22.15 9.15
C ILE A 261 11.29 -21.84 9.61
N SER A 262 10.71 -22.72 10.41
CA SER A 262 9.33 -22.54 10.87
C SER A 262 9.14 -23.13 12.26
N GLY A 263 8.09 -22.65 12.92
CA GLY A 263 7.74 -23.13 14.24
C GLY A 263 6.29 -22.81 14.55
N ARG A 264 5.65 -23.73 15.27
CA ARG A 264 4.36 -23.53 15.92
C ARG A 264 4.52 -23.78 17.41
N HIS A 265 3.86 -22.98 18.22
CA HIS A 265 3.74 -23.18 19.65
C HIS A 265 2.33 -22.79 20.10
N GLU A 266 1.75 -23.59 20.98
CA GLU A 266 0.40 -23.40 21.47
C GLU A 266 0.40 -23.51 22.99
N THR A 267 -0.31 -22.57 23.60
CA THR A 267 -0.64 -22.51 25.02
C THR A 267 -2.16 -22.44 25.16
N ASP A 268 -2.69 -22.49 26.37
CA ASP A 268 -4.15 -22.43 26.60
C ASP A 268 -4.80 -21.14 26.05
N LYS A 269 -4.03 -20.06 25.87
CA LYS A 269 -4.54 -18.73 25.48
C LYS A 269 -4.01 -18.20 24.15
N VAL A 270 -2.85 -18.69 23.70
CA VAL A 270 -2.15 -18.16 22.53
C VAL A 270 -1.63 -19.31 21.68
N GLN A 271 -2.00 -19.31 20.40
CA GLN A 271 -1.32 -20.08 19.36
C GLN A 271 -0.44 -19.13 18.56
N ALA A 272 0.82 -19.47 18.37
CA ALA A 272 1.76 -18.70 17.56
C ALA A 272 2.38 -19.60 16.50
N GLU A 273 2.55 -19.07 15.31
CA GLU A 273 3.22 -19.73 14.20
C GLU A 273 4.10 -18.73 13.45
N PHE A 274 5.27 -19.17 13.00
CA PHE A 274 6.12 -18.38 12.13
C PHE A 274 6.73 -19.25 11.03
N ALA A 275 7.05 -18.61 9.91
CA ALA A 275 7.92 -19.13 8.88
C ALA A 275 8.87 -18.00 8.45
N LEU A 276 10.13 -18.34 8.17
CA LEU A 276 11.12 -17.37 7.69
C LEU A 276 12.20 -18.03 6.82
N VAL A 277 12.79 -17.21 5.98
CA VAL A 277 13.98 -17.51 5.18
C VAL A 277 14.83 -16.25 5.03
N HIS A 278 16.13 -16.44 4.83
CA HIS A 278 17.03 -15.34 4.49
C HIS A 278 17.41 -15.45 3.01
N ASN A 279 17.51 -14.32 2.33
CA ASN A 279 17.84 -14.19 0.92
C ASN A 279 19.00 -13.21 0.69
N SER A 280 19.41 -13.07 -0.56
CA SER A 280 20.54 -12.22 -0.95
C SER A 280 20.21 -10.71 -0.96
N SER A 281 18.94 -10.33 -0.86
CA SER A 281 18.47 -8.93 -0.93
C SER A 281 18.89 -8.10 0.29
N TYR A 282 18.60 -6.80 0.24
CA TYR A 282 18.91 -5.85 1.31
C TYR A 282 17.69 -5.45 2.15
N SER A 283 16.48 -5.78 1.68
CA SER A 283 15.23 -5.41 2.35
C SER A 283 14.81 -6.45 3.38
N GLU A 284 14.19 -5.99 4.47
CA GLU A 284 13.40 -6.85 5.35
C GLU A 284 11.97 -6.88 4.83
N GLN A 285 11.40 -8.08 4.70
CA GLN A 285 9.99 -8.30 4.46
C GLN A 285 9.40 -9.13 5.61
N LEU A 286 8.87 -8.44 6.62
CA LEU A 286 8.22 -9.07 7.76
C LEU A 286 6.71 -8.79 7.72
N LEU A 287 5.92 -9.81 7.36
CA LEU A 287 4.47 -9.75 7.49
C LEU A 287 4.06 -10.30 8.85
N SER A 288 3.15 -9.59 9.54
CA SER A 288 2.70 -10.01 10.86
C SER A 288 1.19 -9.89 11.01
N PHE A 289 0.60 -10.88 11.68
CA PHE A 289 -0.84 -11.05 11.80
C PHE A 289 -1.24 -11.41 13.22
N ALA A 290 -2.38 -10.89 13.67
CA ALA A 290 -3.05 -11.28 14.91
C ALA A 290 -4.51 -11.62 14.63
N ASN A 291 -4.95 -12.85 14.92
CA ASN A 291 -6.28 -13.37 14.57
C ASN A 291 -6.65 -13.15 13.09
N ASN A 292 -5.72 -13.44 12.18
CA ASN A 292 -5.83 -13.24 10.72
C ASN A 292 -5.98 -11.77 10.26
N ILE A 293 -5.84 -10.80 11.18
CA ILE A 293 -5.80 -9.37 10.88
C ILE A 293 -4.34 -8.94 10.72
N SER A 294 -4.04 -8.21 9.65
CA SER A 294 -2.69 -7.68 9.40
C SER A 294 -2.32 -6.63 10.44
N THR A 295 -1.11 -6.71 10.98
CA THR A 295 -0.54 -5.74 11.92
C THR A 295 0.70 -5.09 11.31
N PRO A 296 0.56 -4.15 10.36
CA PRO A 296 1.70 -3.56 9.65
C PRO A 296 2.61 -2.72 10.55
N GLU A 297 2.07 -2.15 11.64
CA GLU A 297 2.88 -1.48 12.68
C GLU A 297 3.48 -2.47 13.69
N GLY A 298 3.23 -3.77 13.51
CA GLY A 298 3.73 -4.85 14.33
C GLY A 298 3.06 -4.90 15.71
N GLY A 299 3.87 -4.91 16.77
CA GLY A 299 3.39 -4.98 18.15
C GLY A 299 4.21 -5.89 19.05
N THR A 300 3.57 -6.39 20.09
CA THR A 300 4.17 -7.23 21.13
C THR A 300 4.71 -8.56 20.58
N HIS A 301 4.02 -9.20 19.64
CA HIS A 301 4.44 -10.42 18.94
C HIS A 301 5.69 -10.18 18.08
N VAL A 302 5.70 -9.12 17.26
CA VAL A 302 6.86 -8.75 16.42
C VAL A 302 8.08 -8.41 17.29
N THR A 303 7.87 -7.74 18.42
CA THR A 303 8.95 -7.43 19.36
C THR A 303 9.58 -8.72 19.91
N GLY A 304 8.75 -9.71 20.30
CA GLY A 304 9.22 -11.02 20.76
C GLY A 304 9.99 -11.78 19.68
N PHE A 305 9.48 -11.77 18.44
CA PHE A 305 10.15 -12.38 17.29
C PHE A 305 11.55 -11.78 17.05
N ARG A 306 11.65 -10.46 16.96
CA ARG A 306 12.92 -9.76 16.70
C ARG A 306 13.94 -9.98 17.82
N GLN A 307 13.49 -10.00 19.07
CA GLN A 307 14.34 -10.25 20.23
C GLN A 307 14.90 -11.68 20.21
N ALA A 308 14.04 -12.68 19.93
CA ALA A 308 14.45 -14.07 19.82
C ALA A 308 15.41 -14.33 18.66
N LEU A 309 15.13 -13.77 17.47
CA LEU A 309 16.02 -13.82 16.31
C LEU A 309 17.40 -13.29 16.67
N SER A 310 17.44 -12.10 17.29
CA SER A 310 18.69 -11.46 17.70
C SER A 310 19.47 -12.31 18.70
N ARG A 311 18.79 -12.88 19.69
CA ARG A 311 19.43 -13.68 20.72
C ARG A 311 19.97 -15.00 20.15
N ALA A 312 19.15 -15.76 19.43
CA ALA A 312 19.53 -17.08 18.90
C ALA A 312 20.73 -17.00 17.94
N VAL A 313 20.72 -16.04 17.00
CA VAL A 313 21.82 -15.90 16.03
C VAL A 313 23.10 -15.45 16.72
N ASN A 314 23.04 -14.51 17.68
CA ASN A 314 24.22 -14.05 18.40
C ASN A 314 24.82 -15.14 19.32
N ASP A 315 23.97 -15.89 20.03
CA ASP A 315 24.40 -17.00 20.88
C ASP A 315 25.12 -18.06 20.03
N TYR A 316 24.52 -18.45 18.89
CA TYR A 316 25.14 -19.38 17.95
C TYR A 316 26.46 -18.84 17.38
N ALA A 317 26.49 -17.58 16.93
CA ALA A 317 27.67 -16.98 16.32
C ALA A 317 28.87 -16.94 17.27
N ARG A 318 28.66 -16.69 18.57
CA ARG A 318 29.71 -16.76 19.58
C ARG A 318 30.18 -18.19 19.85
N ASN A 319 29.24 -19.10 20.07
CA ASN A 319 29.55 -20.51 20.34
C ASN A 319 30.32 -21.16 19.18
N ALA A 320 29.95 -20.85 17.94
CA ALA A 320 30.61 -21.31 16.72
C ALA A 320 31.89 -20.52 16.38
N LYS A 321 32.27 -19.52 17.19
CA LYS A 321 33.44 -18.63 16.99
C LYS A 321 33.41 -17.87 15.66
N LEU A 322 32.22 -17.65 15.10
CA LEU A 322 31.99 -16.79 13.92
C LEU A 322 32.04 -15.31 14.32
N LEU A 323 31.63 -15.00 15.55
CA LEU A 323 31.78 -13.71 16.19
C LEU A 323 32.74 -13.85 17.37
N LYS A 324 33.71 -12.94 17.51
CA LYS A 324 34.63 -12.96 18.65
C LYS A 324 33.92 -12.50 19.93
N ASP A 325 34.34 -12.98 21.09
CA ASP A 325 33.77 -12.57 22.38
C ASP A 325 33.94 -11.06 22.67
N THR A 326 34.97 -10.45 22.08
CA THR A 326 35.24 -9.01 22.18
C THR A 326 34.39 -8.15 21.24
N ASP A 327 33.79 -8.76 20.22
CA ASP A 327 33.01 -8.02 19.23
C ASP A 327 31.59 -7.75 19.76
N SER A 328 31.04 -6.58 19.40
CA SER A 328 29.66 -6.25 19.76
C SER A 328 28.68 -7.23 19.09
N SER A 329 27.59 -7.57 19.78
CA SER A 329 26.49 -8.38 19.22
C SER A 329 25.97 -7.78 17.91
N LEU A 330 25.61 -8.63 16.96
CA LEU A 330 24.85 -8.27 15.75
C LEU A 330 23.57 -7.53 16.14
N SER A 331 23.36 -6.35 15.54
CA SER A 331 22.17 -5.54 15.80
C SER A 331 20.95 -6.09 15.07
N ARG A 332 19.74 -5.67 15.47
CA ARG A 332 18.49 -6.14 14.85
C ARG A 332 18.47 -5.88 13.35
N ASP A 333 18.84 -4.67 12.97
CA ASP A 333 18.85 -4.27 11.58
C ASP A 333 19.92 -4.98 10.73
N GLU A 334 21.01 -5.42 11.35
CA GLU A 334 22.04 -6.25 10.67
C GLU A 334 21.51 -7.66 10.42
N LEU A 335 20.63 -8.17 11.28
CA LEU A 335 20.06 -9.50 11.20
C LEU A 335 18.77 -9.56 10.37
N SER A 336 18.10 -8.42 10.16
CA SER A 336 16.89 -8.34 9.35
C SER A 336 17.16 -8.08 7.87
N GLU A 337 18.41 -7.78 7.49
CA GLU A 337 18.78 -7.54 6.09
C GLU A 337 18.63 -8.83 5.26
N GLY A 338 17.76 -8.79 4.24
CA GLY A 338 17.43 -9.95 3.42
C GLY A 338 16.60 -11.00 4.17
N LEU A 339 15.86 -10.60 5.20
CA LEU A 339 14.95 -11.49 5.92
C LEU A 339 13.55 -11.40 5.33
N THR A 340 12.99 -12.54 4.93
CA THR A 340 11.55 -12.67 4.61
C THR A 340 10.90 -13.59 5.62
N ALA A 341 9.89 -13.07 6.31
CA ALA A 341 9.24 -13.75 7.42
C ALA A 341 7.75 -13.46 7.48
N VAL A 342 6.99 -14.47 7.87
CA VAL A 342 5.57 -14.36 8.20
C VAL A 342 5.36 -14.84 9.62
N LEU A 343 4.73 -14.00 10.44
CA LEU A 343 4.41 -14.27 11.85
C LEU A 343 2.90 -14.16 12.06
N SER A 344 2.26 -15.23 12.53
CA SER A 344 0.84 -15.24 12.87
C SER A 344 0.64 -15.62 14.33
N VAL A 345 -0.16 -14.83 15.05
CA VAL A 345 -0.61 -15.15 16.41
C VAL A 345 -2.12 -15.21 16.47
N ARG A 346 -2.64 -16.10 17.29
CA ARG A 346 -4.06 -16.33 17.54
C ARG A 346 -4.32 -16.34 19.03
N LEU A 347 -5.26 -15.53 19.50
CA LEU A 347 -5.54 -15.30 20.92
C LEU A 347 -7.01 -14.94 21.16
N GLN A 348 -7.52 -15.32 22.34
CA GLN A 348 -8.90 -15.06 22.77
C GLN A 348 -9.18 -13.56 22.94
N ASP A 349 -8.37 -12.88 23.76
CA ASP A 349 -8.57 -11.46 24.10
C ASP A 349 -7.50 -10.58 23.44
N ALA A 350 -7.58 -10.41 22.11
CA ALA A 350 -6.65 -9.53 21.41
C ALA A 350 -6.91 -8.05 21.74
N GLN A 351 -5.89 -7.35 22.19
CA GLN A 351 -5.92 -5.91 22.47
C GLN A 351 -5.02 -5.20 21.46
N PHE A 352 -5.59 -4.25 20.72
CA PHE A 352 -4.87 -3.45 19.74
C PHE A 352 -4.67 -2.01 20.23
N GLU A 353 -3.56 -1.38 19.84
CA GLU A 353 -3.28 0.03 20.10
C GLU A 353 -4.10 0.91 19.11
N GLY A 354 -5.44 0.95 19.29
CA GLY A 354 -6.36 1.75 18.48
C GLY A 354 -7.35 0.95 17.63
N GLN A 355 -8.34 1.66 17.07
CA GLN A 355 -9.48 1.06 16.36
C GLN A 355 -9.08 0.41 15.02
N THR A 356 -8.07 0.94 14.34
CA THR A 356 -7.60 0.45 13.03
C THR A 356 -6.86 -0.90 13.12
N LYS A 357 -6.70 -1.47 14.33
CA LYS A 357 -6.07 -2.77 14.62
C LYS A 357 -4.67 -2.95 14.03
N GLN A 358 -3.96 -1.85 13.76
CA GLN A 358 -2.66 -1.87 13.07
C GLN A 358 -1.52 -2.45 13.92
N LYS A 359 -1.67 -2.42 15.26
CA LYS A 359 -0.62 -2.80 16.20
C LYS A 359 -1.15 -3.57 17.40
N LEU A 360 -0.55 -4.72 17.70
CA LEU A 360 -0.95 -5.59 18.82
C LEU A 360 -0.32 -5.15 20.16
N GLY A 361 -1.16 -4.85 21.14
CA GLY A 361 -0.79 -4.44 22.51
C GLY A 361 -0.79 -5.55 23.57
N SER A 362 -1.25 -6.77 23.24
CA SER A 362 -1.35 -7.89 24.20
C SER A 362 0.02 -8.38 24.72
N SER A 363 0.46 -7.86 25.87
CA SER A 363 1.80 -8.06 26.43
C SER A 363 2.18 -9.53 26.72
N HIS A 364 1.21 -10.39 27.02
CA HIS A 364 1.42 -11.81 27.30
C HIS A 364 1.81 -12.65 26.06
N VAL A 365 1.63 -12.11 24.84
CA VAL A 365 2.00 -12.78 23.59
C VAL A 365 3.51 -12.78 23.36
N ARG A 366 4.21 -11.73 23.81
CA ARG A 366 5.66 -11.57 23.61
C ARG A 366 6.48 -12.79 24.10
N PRO A 367 6.36 -13.26 25.36
CA PRO A 367 7.17 -14.39 25.84
C PRO A 367 6.88 -15.69 25.09
N VAL A 368 5.64 -15.91 24.65
CA VAL A 368 5.22 -17.09 23.87
C VAL A 368 5.95 -17.12 22.53
N VAL A 369 5.94 -15.99 21.80
CA VAL A 369 6.65 -15.86 20.52
C VAL A 369 8.16 -15.94 20.71
N GLU A 370 8.71 -15.27 21.73
CA GLU A 370 10.15 -15.28 21.99
C GLU A 370 10.67 -16.70 22.24
N GLN A 371 9.99 -17.48 23.09
CA GLN A 371 10.36 -18.86 23.39
C GLN A 371 10.26 -19.75 22.14
N MET A 372 9.17 -19.65 21.38
CA MET A 372 8.96 -20.42 20.17
C MET A 372 10.08 -20.18 19.14
N VAL A 373 10.33 -18.90 18.83
CA VAL A 373 11.30 -18.51 17.80
C VAL A 373 12.71 -18.89 18.26
N TYR A 374 13.09 -18.59 19.50
CA TYR A 374 14.42 -18.92 20.03
C TYR A 374 14.69 -20.43 19.95
N THR A 375 13.76 -21.25 20.44
CA THR A 375 13.93 -22.71 20.46
C THR A 375 14.07 -23.28 19.06
N ARG A 376 13.20 -22.89 18.13
CA ARG A 376 13.19 -23.42 16.76
C ARG A 376 14.36 -22.93 15.94
N LEU A 377 14.74 -21.66 16.10
CA LEU A 377 15.85 -21.09 15.39
C LEU A 377 17.18 -21.67 15.87
N THR A 378 17.41 -21.78 17.19
CA THR A 378 18.61 -22.42 17.74
C THR A 378 18.75 -23.86 17.24
N LEU A 379 17.66 -24.65 17.30
CA LEU A 379 17.66 -26.02 16.78
C LEU A 379 18.04 -26.07 15.29
N PHE A 380 17.48 -25.18 14.47
CA PHE A 380 17.81 -25.13 13.05
C PHE A 380 19.27 -24.76 12.80
N LEU A 381 19.81 -23.76 13.51
CA LEU A 381 21.19 -23.31 13.35
C LEU A 381 22.18 -24.41 13.74
N GLU A 382 21.91 -25.15 14.82
CA GLU A 382 22.72 -26.30 15.25
C GLU A 382 22.67 -27.46 14.26
N GLN A 383 21.51 -27.73 13.66
CA GLN A 383 21.33 -28.81 12.68
C GLN A 383 21.87 -28.46 11.29
N ASN A 384 21.96 -27.17 10.95
CA ASN A 384 22.36 -26.70 9.62
C ASN A 384 23.53 -25.70 9.71
N PRO A 385 24.76 -26.15 10.03
CA PRO A 385 25.91 -25.25 10.22
C PRO A 385 26.25 -24.40 8.99
N THR A 386 26.01 -24.92 7.78
CA THR A 386 26.22 -24.20 6.51
C THR A 386 25.27 -23.03 6.35
N ALA A 387 23.97 -23.25 6.59
CA ALA A 387 22.95 -22.20 6.58
C ALA A 387 23.22 -21.17 7.69
N ALA A 388 23.53 -21.63 8.90
CA ALA A 388 23.84 -20.77 10.04
C ALA A 388 25.04 -19.86 9.76
N LYS A 389 26.09 -20.39 9.12
CA LYS A 389 27.25 -19.60 8.68
C LYS A 389 26.85 -18.56 7.64
N ALA A 390 26.05 -18.92 6.63
CA ALA A 390 25.58 -18.00 5.61
C ALA A 390 24.79 -16.81 6.20
N ILE A 391 23.89 -17.08 7.15
CA ILE A 391 23.13 -16.05 7.88
C ILE A 391 24.09 -15.10 8.64
N CYS A 392 25.06 -15.65 9.37
CA CYS A 392 26.04 -14.85 10.11
C CYS A 392 26.92 -14.01 9.18
N ASP A 393 27.38 -14.59 8.06
CA ASP A 393 28.23 -13.91 7.09
C ASP A 393 27.49 -12.74 6.43
N LYS A 394 26.20 -12.91 6.09
CA LYS A 394 25.33 -11.85 5.57
C LYS A 394 25.17 -10.72 6.59
N ALA A 395 24.88 -11.03 7.84
CA ALA A 395 24.75 -10.01 8.90
C ALA A 395 26.07 -9.27 9.18
N MET A 396 27.21 -9.98 9.13
CA MET A 396 28.53 -9.36 9.24
C MET A 396 28.86 -8.46 8.04
N LEU A 397 28.41 -8.82 6.83
CA LEU A 397 28.54 -7.98 5.65
C LEU A 397 27.72 -6.69 5.80
N ALA A 398 26.47 -6.81 6.25
CA ALA A 398 25.60 -5.68 6.58
C ALA A 398 26.26 -4.74 7.59
N ARG A 399 26.83 -5.30 8.66
CA ARG A 399 27.63 -4.54 9.65
C ARG A 399 28.80 -3.79 9.02
N LYS A 400 29.60 -4.47 8.18
CA LYS A 400 30.75 -3.85 7.52
C LYS A 400 30.31 -2.68 6.63
N ALA A 401 29.25 -2.87 5.86
CA ALA A 401 28.68 -1.81 5.02
C ALA A 401 28.20 -0.62 5.87
N ARG A 402 27.48 -0.86 6.96
CA ARG A 402 26.98 0.19 7.88
C ARG A 402 28.10 0.93 8.61
N THR A 403 29.08 0.20 9.13
CA THR A 403 30.23 0.80 9.81
C THR A 403 31.08 1.61 8.86
N ALA A 404 31.30 1.15 7.63
CA ALA A 404 31.97 1.90 6.57
C ALA A 404 31.18 3.17 6.18
N ALA A 405 29.86 3.05 6.02
CA ALA A 405 29.00 4.21 5.76
C ALA A 405 29.05 5.22 6.93
N ARG A 406 29.03 4.75 8.18
CA ARG A 406 29.14 5.61 9.37
C ARG A 406 30.50 6.31 9.45
N THR A 407 31.62 5.60 9.25
CA THR A 407 32.96 6.22 9.27
C THR A 407 33.16 7.18 8.10
N ALA A 408 32.64 6.86 6.91
CA ALA A 408 32.62 7.78 5.77
C ALA A 408 31.79 9.04 6.08
N ARG A 409 30.62 8.89 6.69
CA ARG A 409 29.78 10.00 7.17
C ARG A 409 30.47 10.82 8.25
N GLU A 410 31.13 10.21 9.22
CA GLU A 410 31.89 10.91 10.27
C GLU A 410 33.09 11.67 9.71
N MET A 411 33.81 11.08 8.75
CA MET A 411 34.88 11.78 8.03
C MET A 411 34.34 12.95 7.19
N ALA A 412 33.17 12.79 6.56
CA ALA A 412 32.48 13.87 5.86
C ALA A 412 31.98 14.97 6.83
N ARG A 413 31.47 14.59 8.01
CA ARG A 413 31.04 15.49 9.10
C ARG A 413 32.20 16.25 9.74
N ARG A 414 33.35 15.59 9.96
CA ARG A 414 34.57 16.24 10.45
C ARG A 414 35.14 17.22 9.41
N LYS A 415 34.97 16.94 8.12
CA LYS A 415 35.25 17.93 7.05
C LYS A 415 34.26 19.11 7.03
N THR A 416 33.11 19.01 7.69
CA THR A 416 32.12 20.10 7.84
C THR A 416 32.42 21.05 9.02
N ALA A 417 33.46 20.77 9.83
CA ALA A 417 34.03 21.76 10.74
C ALA A 417 34.84 22.85 10.00
N LEU A 418 35.03 22.71 8.68
CA LEU A 418 35.29 23.84 7.78
C LEU A 418 33.99 24.22 7.08
N SER A 419 33.53 25.43 7.38
CA SER A 419 32.52 26.21 6.66
C SER A 419 32.50 26.00 5.13
N GLY A 420 31.33 25.62 4.59
CA GLY A 420 30.97 25.90 3.19
C GLY A 420 30.57 24.70 2.34
N LEU A 421 29.33 24.21 2.48
CA LEU A 421 28.62 23.75 1.27
C LEU A 421 28.20 25.01 0.53
N SER A 422 29.08 25.50 -0.34
CA SER A 422 28.72 26.54 -1.28
C SER A 422 27.54 26.05 -2.12
N LEU A 423 26.61 26.95 -2.42
CA LEU A 423 25.56 26.68 -3.38
C LEU A 423 26.20 26.18 -4.68
N PRO A 424 25.60 25.19 -5.37
CA PRO A 424 26.15 24.66 -6.60
C PRO A 424 26.41 25.81 -7.59
N GLY A 425 27.59 25.88 -8.19
CA GLY A 425 27.94 26.99 -9.10
C GLY A 425 27.03 27.11 -10.32
N LYS A 426 26.29 26.04 -10.65
CA LYS A 426 25.30 25.98 -11.73
C LYS A 426 23.88 26.41 -11.31
N LEU A 427 23.60 26.50 -10.01
CA LEU A 427 22.29 26.92 -9.50
C LEU A 427 22.09 28.41 -9.74
N ALA A 428 21.05 28.77 -10.48
CA ALA A 428 20.58 30.15 -10.58
C ALA A 428 19.55 30.39 -9.45
N ASP A 429 20.03 30.85 -8.29
CA ASP A 429 19.20 31.06 -7.10
C ASP A 429 18.19 32.22 -7.25
N CYS A 430 17.15 32.22 -6.42
CA CYS A 430 16.20 33.32 -6.27
C CYS A 430 16.62 34.30 -5.15
N SER A 431 16.11 35.53 -5.18
CA SER A 431 16.46 36.53 -4.17
C SER A 431 15.70 36.35 -2.85
N SER A 432 14.47 35.82 -2.90
CA SER A 432 13.71 35.51 -1.69
C SER A 432 14.35 34.36 -0.91
N LYS A 433 14.27 34.48 0.42
CA LYS A 433 14.74 33.46 1.38
C LYS A 433 13.59 32.78 2.10
N ASN A 434 12.34 33.14 1.80
CA ASN A 434 11.16 32.50 2.39
C ASN A 434 10.85 31.20 1.62
N PRO A 435 11.06 30.00 2.22
CA PRO A 435 10.86 28.75 1.49
C PRO A 435 9.44 28.60 0.94
N GLY A 436 8.42 29.10 1.66
CA GLY A 436 7.01 28.93 1.33
C GLY A 436 6.59 29.50 -0.03
N GLU A 437 7.30 30.53 -0.49
CA GLU A 437 7.06 31.21 -1.77
C GLU A 437 8.07 30.79 -2.85
N CYS A 438 9.15 30.11 -2.46
CA CYS A 438 10.26 29.76 -3.33
C CYS A 438 10.02 28.42 -4.05
N GLU A 439 10.38 28.41 -5.34
CA GLU A 439 10.23 27.26 -6.23
C GLU A 439 11.57 26.95 -6.90
N LEU A 440 11.88 25.66 -7.09
CA LEU A 440 13.09 25.20 -7.76
C LEU A 440 12.71 24.40 -9.01
N PHE A 441 13.15 24.87 -10.17
CA PHE A 441 13.03 24.14 -11.44
C PHE A 441 14.29 23.34 -11.71
N ILE A 442 14.14 22.02 -11.83
CA ILE A 442 15.19 21.11 -12.30
C ILE A 442 14.98 20.90 -13.79
N VAL A 443 15.97 21.28 -14.59
CA VAL A 443 15.86 21.33 -16.05
C VAL A 443 16.88 20.45 -16.74
N GLU A 444 16.46 19.84 -17.85
CA GLU A 444 17.31 19.00 -18.69
C GLU A 444 18.25 19.85 -19.55
N GLY A 445 19.54 19.77 -19.28
CA GLY A 445 20.58 20.41 -20.08
C GLY A 445 20.77 21.91 -19.82
N ASP A 446 21.93 22.40 -20.27
CA ASP A 446 22.27 23.82 -20.17
C ASP A 446 21.45 24.70 -21.16
N SER A 447 20.91 24.10 -22.23
CA SER A 447 20.08 24.79 -23.23
C SER A 447 18.74 25.22 -22.64
N ALA A 448 17.94 24.27 -22.14
CA ALA A 448 16.69 24.57 -21.46
C ALA A 448 16.94 25.39 -20.18
N GLY A 449 18.06 25.14 -19.48
CA GLY A 449 18.48 25.96 -18.34
C GLY A 449 18.77 27.41 -18.67
N GLY A 450 19.30 27.71 -19.86
CA GLY A 450 19.48 29.08 -20.35
C GLY A 450 18.14 29.79 -20.52
N SER A 451 17.20 29.18 -21.25
CA SER A 451 15.86 29.73 -21.49
C SER A 451 15.09 29.90 -20.18
N ALA A 452 15.09 28.88 -19.30
CA ALA A 452 14.43 28.92 -18.00
C ALA A 452 15.03 30.01 -17.09
N LYS A 453 16.35 30.20 -17.08
CA LYS A 453 17.02 31.25 -16.29
C LYS A 453 16.63 32.66 -16.76
N LEU A 454 16.36 32.85 -18.04
CA LEU A 454 15.91 34.12 -18.60
C LEU A 454 14.41 34.35 -18.36
N ALA A 455 13.60 33.29 -18.45
CA ALA A 455 12.15 33.33 -18.27
C ALA A 455 11.71 33.54 -16.81
N ARG A 456 12.44 32.95 -15.85
CA ARG A 456 12.03 32.87 -14.44
C ARG A 456 11.77 34.23 -13.80
N SER A 457 10.89 34.22 -12.81
CA SER A 457 10.87 35.28 -11.79
C SER A 457 12.10 35.15 -10.89
N ARG A 458 13.01 36.13 -10.96
CA ARG A 458 14.23 36.12 -10.13
C ARG A 458 13.96 36.23 -8.64
N GLU A 459 12.77 36.70 -8.27
CA GLU A 459 12.36 36.88 -6.88
C GLU A 459 12.17 35.55 -6.15
N ASN A 460 11.45 34.61 -6.77
CA ASN A 460 10.96 33.41 -6.09
C ASN A 460 11.22 32.09 -6.84
N GLN A 461 11.75 32.12 -8.07
CA GLN A 461 12.03 30.90 -8.83
C GLN A 461 13.53 30.70 -9.02
N ALA A 462 14.06 29.56 -8.60
CA ALA A 462 15.42 29.12 -8.86
C ALA A 462 15.45 28.08 -9.98
N VAL A 463 16.58 28.00 -10.70
CA VAL A 463 16.77 27.04 -11.80
C VAL A 463 18.07 26.27 -11.60
N LEU A 464 17.99 24.94 -11.65
CA LEU A 464 19.10 24.01 -11.56
C LEU A 464 19.19 23.16 -12.84
N PRO A 465 20.11 23.49 -13.77
CA PRO A 465 20.34 22.66 -14.95
C PRO A 465 21.09 21.37 -14.60
N LEU A 466 20.66 20.27 -15.21
CA LEU A 466 21.32 18.97 -15.12
C LEU A 466 22.06 18.66 -16.42
N ARG A 467 23.19 17.95 -16.31
CA ARG A 467 23.97 17.53 -17.49
C ARG A 467 23.90 16.03 -17.70
N GLY A 468 23.37 15.64 -18.85
CA GLY A 468 23.23 14.24 -19.25
C GLY A 468 22.22 13.48 -18.38
N LYS A 469 22.18 12.16 -18.57
CA LYS A 469 21.32 11.27 -17.79
C LYS A 469 21.86 11.14 -16.37
N ILE A 470 20.96 11.20 -15.40
CA ILE A 470 21.32 11.04 -13.98
C ILE A 470 21.79 9.60 -13.74
N LEU A 471 22.71 9.44 -12.78
CA LEU A 471 23.11 8.12 -12.31
C LEU A 471 21.88 7.38 -11.76
N ASN A 472 21.61 6.19 -12.27
CA ASN A 472 20.62 5.31 -11.67
C ASN A 472 21.09 4.91 -10.27
N VAL A 473 20.41 5.44 -9.26
CA VAL A 473 20.77 5.26 -7.85
C VAL A 473 20.36 3.89 -7.30
N GLU A 474 19.44 3.20 -7.97
CA GLU A 474 19.01 1.86 -7.57
C GLU A 474 20.12 0.82 -7.74
N LYS A 475 20.92 0.97 -8.81
CA LYS A 475 22.07 0.10 -9.14
C LYS A 475 23.39 0.54 -8.52
N ALA A 476 23.44 1.75 -7.99
CA ALA A 476 24.70 2.39 -7.61
C ALA A 476 24.94 2.27 -6.11
N SER A 477 26.18 1.95 -5.73
CA SER A 477 26.59 1.99 -4.33
C SER A 477 26.55 3.41 -3.77
N LEU A 478 26.33 3.54 -2.46
CA LEU A 478 26.28 4.83 -1.76
C LEU A 478 27.53 5.69 -1.99
N ASP A 479 28.72 5.09 -2.14
CA ASP A 479 29.96 5.81 -2.44
C ASP A 479 29.92 6.47 -3.82
N ARG A 480 29.37 5.75 -4.82
CA ARG A 480 29.27 6.23 -6.20
C ARG A 480 28.20 7.33 -6.31
N ILE A 481 27.10 7.18 -5.59
CA ILE A 481 26.04 8.19 -5.45
C ILE A 481 26.60 9.44 -4.79
N SER A 482 27.28 9.27 -3.66
CA SER A 482 27.88 10.37 -2.89
C SER A 482 29.04 11.04 -3.61
N ALA A 483 29.64 10.42 -4.63
CA ALA A 483 30.67 11.03 -5.47
C ALA A 483 30.09 11.85 -6.63
N ASN A 484 28.86 11.55 -7.08
CA ASN A 484 28.25 12.14 -8.26
C ASN A 484 27.98 13.65 -8.10
N ALA A 485 28.45 14.46 -9.05
CA ALA A 485 28.36 15.91 -9.00
C ALA A 485 26.92 16.44 -9.12
N GLU A 486 26.07 15.79 -9.94
CA GLU A 486 24.68 16.17 -10.16
C GLU A 486 23.85 15.92 -8.89
N ILE A 487 24.06 14.75 -8.26
CA ILE A 487 23.41 14.39 -7.00
C ILE A 487 23.84 15.32 -5.86
N LYS A 488 25.14 15.61 -5.73
CA LYS A 488 25.63 16.61 -4.75
C LYS A 488 25.00 17.98 -4.97
N ALA A 489 24.87 18.40 -6.22
CA ALA A 489 24.27 19.68 -6.56
C ALA A 489 22.80 19.73 -6.14
N MET A 490 22.02 18.67 -6.39
CA MET A 490 20.62 18.58 -5.95
C MET A 490 20.49 18.60 -4.43
N ILE A 491 21.27 17.78 -3.71
CA ILE A 491 21.24 17.73 -2.23
C ILE A 491 21.57 19.10 -1.64
N SER A 492 22.60 19.78 -2.17
CA SER A 492 22.99 21.12 -1.74
C SER A 492 21.91 22.17 -2.09
N ALA A 493 21.28 22.05 -3.25
CA ALA A 493 20.19 22.95 -3.65
C ALA A 493 18.98 22.82 -2.72
N PHE A 494 18.51 21.60 -2.44
CA PHE A 494 17.36 21.37 -1.57
C PHE A 494 17.59 21.79 -0.11
N GLY A 495 18.81 21.57 0.41
CA GLY A 495 19.20 21.94 1.77
C GLY A 495 18.73 20.97 2.86
N THR A 496 17.95 19.95 2.51
CA THR A 496 17.32 19.02 3.46
C THR A 496 18.25 17.93 3.98
N GLY A 497 19.35 17.62 3.30
CA GLY A 497 20.14 16.41 3.58
C GLY A 497 19.53 15.16 2.94
N ILE A 498 20.01 13.97 3.30
CA ILE A 498 19.54 12.67 2.76
C ILE A 498 19.34 11.66 3.89
N LEU A 499 18.40 10.73 3.73
CA LEU A 499 18.18 9.60 4.66
C LEU A 499 18.18 10.05 6.12
N ASP A 500 19.08 9.51 6.96
CA ASP A 500 19.18 9.79 8.39
C ASP A 500 19.53 11.26 8.74
N THR A 501 20.05 12.04 7.80
CA THR A 501 20.31 13.48 7.99
C THR A 501 19.25 14.36 7.35
N PHE A 502 18.16 13.78 6.84
CA PHE A 502 17.07 14.51 6.24
C PHE A 502 16.32 15.33 7.31
N SER A 503 16.18 16.63 7.08
CA SER A 503 15.30 17.51 7.84
C SER A 503 14.53 18.40 6.89
N LEU A 504 13.20 18.34 6.99
CA LEU A 504 12.30 19.18 6.20
C LEU A 504 12.38 20.66 6.62
N GLU A 505 12.78 20.95 7.85
CA GLU A 505 12.94 22.32 8.36
C GLU A 505 14.00 23.12 7.57
N ASN A 506 14.99 22.42 7.00
CA ASN A 506 16.05 23.03 6.21
C ASN A 506 15.69 23.17 4.72
N LEU A 507 14.45 22.84 4.33
CA LEU A 507 14.00 22.90 2.94
C LEU A 507 14.06 24.34 2.43
N ARG A 508 14.78 24.57 1.34
CA ARG A 508 14.98 25.91 0.77
C ARG A 508 13.89 26.35 -0.20
N TYR A 509 13.19 25.39 -0.82
CA TYR A 509 12.17 25.63 -1.84
C TYR A 509 10.96 24.75 -1.55
N ASN A 510 9.79 25.35 -1.31
CA ASN A 510 8.56 24.63 -1.00
C ASN A 510 8.02 23.83 -2.20
N LYS A 511 8.38 24.20 -3.43
CA LYS A 511 8.06 23.42 -4.63
C LYS A 511 9.33 23.05 -5.39
N ILE A 512 9.50 21.76 -5.63
CA ILE A 512 10.54 21.20 -6.49
C ILE A 512 9.84 20.72 -7.77
N ILE A 513 10.09 21.40 -8.87
CA ILE A 513 9.41 21.19 -10.15
C ILE A 513 10.41 20.54 -11.12
N LEU A 514 10.11 19.32 -11.55
CA LEU A 514 10.88 18.61 -12.57
C LEU A 514 10.35 19.05 -13.94
N MET A 515 11.21 19.69 -14.73
CA MET A 515 10.86 20.24 -16.03
C MET A 515 11.80 19.64 -17.08
N THR A 516 11.39 18.49 -17.62
CA THR A 516 12.10 17.71 -18.65
C THR A 516 11.37 17.80 -19.98
N ASP A 517 12.03 17.37 -21.05
CA ASP A 517 11.44 17.34 -22.39
C ASP A 517 10.31 16.30 -22.49
N ALA A 518 9.35 16.55 -23.40
CA ALA A 518 8.19 15.68 -23.63
C ALA A 518 8.53 14.55 -24.63
N ASP A 519 9.70 13.94 -24.47
CA ASP A 519 10.20 12.85 -25.29
C ASP A 519 10.63 11.64 -24.42
N VAL A 520 11.14 10.59 -25.07
CA VAL A 520 11.56 9.36 -24.40
C VAL A 520 12.73 9.57 -23.44
N ASP A 521 13.61 10.54 -23.72
CA ASP A 521 14.78 10.82 -22.89
C ASP A 521 14.40 11.64 -21.64
N GLY A 522 13.49 12.61 -21.79
CA GLY A 522 12.91 13.37 -20.69
C GLY A 522 12.08 12.50 -19.74
N ALA A 523 11.31 11.54 -20.28
CA ALA A 523 10.61 10.54 -19.48
C ALA A 523 11.58 9.66 -18.67
N HIS A 524 12.71 9.28 -19.27
CA HIS A 524 13.75 8.51 -18.60
C HIS A 524 14.44 9.33 -17.49
N ILE A 525 14.76 10.61 -17.73
CA ILE A 525 15.36 11.49 -16.71
C ILE A 525 14.38 11.73 -15.56
N THR A 526 13.10 11.95 -15.86
CA THR A 526 12.05 12.07 -14.85
C THR A 526 12.00 10.80 -13.99
N THR A 527 12.03 9.62 -14.61
CA THR A 527 12.05 8.34 -13.88
C THR A 527 13.28 8.24 -12.95
N LEU A 528 14.47 8.63 -13.42
CA LEU A 528 15.69 8.64 -12.60
C LEU A 528 15.60 9.62 -11.42
N LEU A 529 15.04 10.81 -11.64
CA LEU A 529 14.83 11.82 -10.60
C LEU A 529 13.85 11.36 -9.54
N LEU A 530 12.72 10.78 -9.96
CA LEU A 530 11.72 10.24 -9.05
C LEU A 530 12.29 9.08 -8.24
N THR A 531 13.07 8.20 -8.87
CA THR A 531 13.78 7.11 -8.17
C THR A 531 14.70 7.67 -7.08
N PHE A 532 15.47 8.72 -7.40
CA PHE A 532 16.36 9.36 -6.43
C PHE A 532 15.61 10.01 -5.26
N LEU A 533 14.57 10.79 -5.55
CA LEU A 533 13.76 11.44 -4.51
C LEU A 533 13.06 10.41 -3.64
N PHE A 534 12.49 9.36 -4.23
CA PHE A 534 11.83 8.26 -3.53
C PHE A 534 12.78 7.51 -2.60
N ARG A 535 13.98 7.16 -3.06
CA ARG A 535 14.94 6.37 -2.27
C ARG A 535 15.63 7.17 -1.17
N PHE A 536 15.94 8.46 -1.41
CA PHE A 536 16.80 9.24 -0.50
C PHE A 536 16.06 10.33 0.29
N MET A 537 14.90 10.76 -0.18
CA MET A 537 14.12 11.88 0.38
C MET A 537 12.59 11.64 0.29
N PRO A 538 12.07 10.47 0.70
CA PRO A 538 10.66 10.10 0.50
C PRO A 538 9.67 11.12 1.10
N LYS A 539 10.05 11.71 2.25
CA LYS A 539 9.27 12.77 2.92
C LYS A 539 8.97 14.00 2.05
N LEU A 540 9.80 14.32 1.06
CA LEU A 540 9.48 15.41 0.12
C LEU A 540 8.28 15.08 -0.76
N ILE A 541 8.07 13.80 -1.07
CA ILE A 541 6.94 13.32 -1.87
C ILE A 541 5.71 13.14 -0.96
N GLU A 542 5.89 12.61 0.24
CA GLU A 542 4.80 12.42 1.23
C GLU A 542 4.13 13.75 1.61
N GLU A 543 4.92 14.78 1.90
CA GLU A 543 4.42 16.14 2.18
C GLU A 543 4.04 16.90 0.89
N GLY A 544 4.31 16.28 -0.27
CA GLY A 544 3.92 16.72 -1.60
C GLY A 544 4.55 18.04 -2.05
N HIS A 545 5.86 18.15 -1.87
CA HIS A 545 6.70 19.23 -2.39
C HIS A 545 7.22 18.98 -3.81
N VAL A 546 7.00 17.79 -4.37
CA VAL A 546 7.53 17.39 -5.69
C VAL A 546 6.45 17.48 -6.77
N PHE A 547 6.78 18.11 -7.89
CA PHE A 547 5.88 18.37 -9.01
C PHE A 547 6.55 18.06 -10.35
N LEU A 548 5.76 17.68 -11.36
CA LEU A 548 6.18 17.60 -12.76
C LEU A 548 5.55 18.77 -13.54
N ALA A 549 6.36 19.46 -14.33
CA ALA A 549 5.86 20.46 -15.26
C ALA A 549 5.26 19.80 -16.50
N GLN A 550 4.17 20.38 -17.03
CA GLN A 550 3.58 19.94 -18.30
C GLN A 550 3.72 21.04 -19.35
N PRO A 551 4.81 21.03 -20.16
CA PRO A 551 4.92 21.94 -21.29
C PRO A 551 3.91 21.57 -22.41
N PRO A 552 3.53 22.53 -23.27
CA PRO A 552 2.62 22.26 -24.38
C PRO A 552 3.30 21.42 -25.47
N LEU A 553 2.53 20.53 -26.11
CA LEU A 553 3.01 19.69 -27.21
C LEU A 553 2.98 20.45 -28.55
N TYR A 554 2.00 21.35 -28.72
CA TYR A 554 1.76 22.06 -29.97
C TYR A 554 1.58 23.56 -29.76
N ARG A 555 2.07 24.33 -30.74
CA ARG A 555 1.75 25.73 -30.95
C ARG A 555 0.98 25.87 -32.26
N VAL A 556 -0.19 26.51 -32.19
CA VAL A 556 -1.02 26.84 -33.36
C VAL A 556 -1.02 28.35 -33.55
N GLU A 557 -0.66 28.80 -34.74
CA GLU A 557 -0.59 30.22 -35.09
C GLU A 557 -1.55 30.51 -36.25
N LYS A 558 -2.45 31.49 -36.08
CA LYS A 558 -3.34 31.99 -37.14
C LYS A 558 -3.35 33.51 -37.14
N GLY A 559 -2.73 34.12 -38.15
CA GLY A 559 -2.55 35.56 -38.22
C GLY A 559 -1.64 36.09 -37.10
N LYS A 560 -2.18 36.88 -36.17
CA LYS A 560 -1.45 37.41 -34.99
C LYS A 560 -1.79 36.68 -33.68
N LYS A 561 -2.68 35.69 -33.72
CA LYS A 561 -3.12 34.96 -32.53
C LYS A 561 -2.37 33.63 -32.42
N LEU A 562 -1.99 33.30 -31.19
CA LEU A 562 -1.25 32.10 -30.80
C LEU A 562 -2.09 31.29 -29.81
N TRP A 563 -2.12 29.98 -30.00
CA TRP A 563 -2.74 29.02 -29.10
C TRP A 563 -1.76 27.88 -28.81
N TYR A 564 -1.83 27.32 -27.60
CA TYR A 564 -1.05 26.18 -27.18
C TYR A 564 -1.98 25.02 -26.87
N ALA A 565 -1.58 23.81 -27.25
CA ALA A 565 -2.31 22.58 -26.94
C ALA A 565 -1.39 21.56 -26.26
N TYR A 566 -1.92 20.89 -25.24
CA TYR A 566 -1.20 19.94 -24.38
C TYR A 566 -1.53 18.48 -24.72
N SER A 567 -2.51 18.25 -25.61
CA SER A 567 -2.86 16.92 -26.13
C SER A 567 -3.29 16.99 -27.60
N ASP A 568 -3.29 15.84 -28.27
CA ASP A 568 -3.83 15.74 -29.64
C ASP A 568 -5.31 16.11 -29.71
N SER A 569 -6.09 15.77 -28.68
CA SER A 569 -7.51 16.16 -28.58
C SER A 569 -7.68 17.68 -28.47
N GLU A 570 -6.88 18.34 -27.64
CA GLU A 570 -6.89 19.80 -27.53
C GLU A 570 -6.43 20.49 -28.82
N LEU A 571 -5.49 19.89 -29.55
CA LEU A 571 -5.08 20.37 -30.86
C LEU A 571 -6.25 20.34 -31.84
N GLU A 572 -6.98 19.22 -31.93
CA GLU A 572 -8.16 19.10 -32.79
C GLU A 572 -9.26 20.09 -32.40
N GLN A 573 -9.54 20.26 -31.11
CA GLN A 573 -10.51 21.22 -30.61
C GLN A 573 -10.12 22.66 -31.00
N THR A 574 -8.84 23.00 -30.82
CA THR A 574 -8.29 24.32 -31.19
C THR A 574 -8.44 24.55 -32.69
N ILE A 575 -8.09 23.57 -33.53
CA ILE A 575 -8.23 23.62 -34.98
C ILE A 575 -9.70 23.78 -35.40
N ASN A 576 -10.62 23.07 -34.76
CA ASN A 576 -12.05 23.17 -35.04
C ASN A 576 -12.60 24.56 -34.65
N ALA A 577 -12.13 25.13 -33.54
CA ALA A 577 -12.53 26.45 -33.08
C ALA A 577 -12.01 27.60 -33.96
N ILE A 578 -10.78 27.48 -34.48
CA ILE A 578 -10.20 28.50 -35.39
C ILE A 578 -10.67 28.34 -36.85
N GLY A 579 -11.25 27.20 -37.22
CA GLY A 579 -11.73 26.85 -38.56
C GLY A 579 -10.67 26.17 -39.43
N ARG A 580 -11.06 25.07 -40.10
CA ARG A 580 -10.22 24.24 -40.99
C ARG A 580 -10.04 24.86 -42.39
N ASP A 581 -9.63 26.12 -42.44
CA ASP A 581 -9.41 26.85 -43.70
C ASP A 581 -7.95 26.77 -44.21
N GLY A 582 -7.09 26.03 -43.51
CA GLY A 582 -5.68 25.82 -43.88
C GLY A 582 -4.79 27.04 -43.70
N THR A 583 -5.28 28.12 -43.07
CA THR A 583 -4.54 29.38 -42.88
C THR A 583 -3.71 29.43 -41.58
N TYR A 584 -3.64 28.33 -40.84
CA TYR A 584 -2.91 28.21 -39.59
C TYR A 584 -1.61 27.43 -39.74
N LYS A 585 -0.59 27.75 -38.94
CA LYS A 585 0.68 27.02 -38.84
C LYS A 585 0.71 26.25 -37.54
N ILE A 586 1.05 24.96 -37.59
CA ILE A 586 1.25 24.11 -36.41
C ILE A 586 2.75 23.87 -36.26
N GLN A 587 3.27 24.13 -35.07
CA GLN A 587 4.61 23.72 -34.65
C GLN A 587 4.46 22.72 -33.49
N ARG A 588 5.08 21.55 -33.62
CA ARG A 588 5.22 20.58 -32.52
C ARG A 588 6.52 20.87 -31.80
N TYR A 589 6.47 20.99 -30.47
CA TYR A 589 7.66 21.11 -29.65
C TYR A 589 8.26 19.72 -29.40
N LYS A 590 9.55 19.55 -29.68
CA LYS A 590 10.25 18.30 -29.37
C LYS A 590 11.03 18.38 -28.05
N GLY A 591 11.43 19.59 -27.66
CA GLY A 591 12.11 19.83 -26.39
C GLY A 591 11.94 21.27 -25.93
N LEU A 592 12.15 21.50 -24.63
CA LEU A 592 12.01 22.80 -23.95
C LEU A 592 12.98 23.86 -24.51
N GLY A 593 14.11 23.43 -25.07
CA GLY A 593 15.09 24.31 -25.71
C GLY A 593 14.61 24.96 -27.02
N GLU A 594 13.51 24.48 -27.61
CA GLU A 594 12.91 25.06 -28.82
C GLU A 594 11.98 26.26 -28.50
N MET A 595 11.66 26.45 -27.23
CA MET A 595 10.83 27.56 -26.75
C MET A 595 11.70 28.76 -26.41
N ASP A 596 11.27 29.95 -26.82
CA ASP A 596 11.87 31.18 -26.32
C ASP A 596 11.48 31.42 -24.84
N ALA A 597 12.20 32.33 -24.17
CA ALA A 597 11.97 32.60 -22.75
C ALA A 597 10.56 33.15 -22.45
N GLY A 598 9.94 33.86 -23.40
CA GLY A 598 8.58 34.39 -23.22
C GLY A 598 7.54 33.27 -23.27
N GLN A 599 7.66 32.38 -24.25
CA GLN A 599 6.82 31.20 -24.42
C GLN A 599 6.92 30.28 -23.21
N LEU A 600 8.14 30.01 -22.74
CA LEU A 600 8.38 29.16 -21.58
C LEU A 600 7.76 29.74 -20.31
N TRP A 601 7.84 31.07 -20.13
CA TRP A 601 7.17 31.77 -19.04
C TRP A 601 5.64 31.58 -19.12
N GLU A 602 5.03 31.98 -20.23
CA GLU A 602 3.56 32.01 -20.37
C GLU A 602 2.89 30.65 -20.25
N THR A 603 3.60 29.58 -20.62
CA THR A 603 3.05 28.22 -20.69
C THR A 603 3.36 27.39 -19.46
N THR A 604 4.61 27.42 -18.99
CA THR A 604 5.12 26.38 -18.08
C THR A 604 5.61 26.96 -16.74
N MET A 605 6.08 28.21 -16.70
CA MET A 605 6.68 28.78 -15.48
C MET A 605 5.78 29.77 -14.74
N ASP A 606 4.83 30.43 -15.40
CA ASP A 606 3.89 31.39 -14.81
C ASP A 606 2.90 30.68 -13.85
N PRO A 607 2.93 30.99 -12.53
CA PRO A 607 2.03 30.39 -11.55
C PRO A 607 0.53 30.59 -11.84
N SER A 608 0.16 31.60 -12.62
CA SER A 608 -1.24 31.92 -12.93
C SER A 608 -1.82 31.11 -14.11
N ARG A 609 -0.95 30.49 -14.93
CA ARG A 609 -1.35 29.81 -16.17
C ARG A 609 -0.89 28.36 -16.29
N ARG A 610 0.19 27.99 -15.61
CA ARG A 610 0.80 26.66 -15.74
C ARG A 610 -0.04 25.56 -15.09
N THR A 611 0.14 24.35 -15.59
CA THR A 611 -0.36 23.11 -14.98
C THR A 611 0.81 22.30 -14.44
N LEU A 612 0.72 21.86 -13.19
CA LEU A 612 1.71 21.02 -12.54
C LEU A 612 1.03 19.72 -12.07
N LEU A 613 1.66 18.58 -12.34
CA LEU A 613 1.26 17.31 -11.74
C LEU A 613 1.97 17.17 -10.40
N ARG A 614 1.21 17.04 -9.30
CA ARG A 614 1.79 16.78 -7.97
C ARG A 614 2.09 15.29 -7.84
N VAL A 615 3.31 14.95 -7.44
CA VAL A 615 3.69 13.58 -7.12
C VAL A 615 3.28 13.30 -5.69
N THR A 616 2.57 12.19 -5.46
CA THR A 616 1.98 11.85 -4.15
C THR A 616 2.25 10.41 -3.79
N ILE A 617 2.46 10.16 -2.49
CA ILE A 617 2.46 8.83 -1.89
C ILE A 617 1.42 8.81 -0.77
N ASN A 618 0.28 8.13 -1.00
CA ASN A 618 -0.93 8.31 -0.19
C ASN A 618 -1.09 7.27 0.93
N ASP A 619 -0.48 6.11 0.80
CA ASP A 619 -0.52 5.04 1.79
C ASP A 619 0.71 4.12 1.70
N MET A 620 0.86 3.24 2.71
CA MET A 620 1.97 2.30 2.79
C MET A 620 1.91 1.22 1.71
N GLU A 621 0.71 0.86 1.25
CA GLU A 621 0.52 -0.12 0.17
C GLU A 621 1.09 0.40 -1.15
N MET A 622 0.72 1.62 -1.53
CA MET A 622 1.26 2.30 -2.70
C MET A 622 2.74 2.58 -2.55
N TYR A 623 3.26 2.83 -1.33
CA TYR A 623 4.70 2.91 -1.08
C TYR A 623 5.41 1.58 -1.40
N HIS A 624 4.85 0.44 -0.94
CA HIS A 624 5.40 -0.88 -1.22
C HIS A 624 5.33 -1.25 -2.70
N GLU A 625 4.20 -1.02 -3.37
CA GLU A 625 4.02 -1.23 -4.81
C GLU A 625 4.99 -0.35 -5.62
N THR A 626 5.12 0.92 -5.25
CA THR A 626 6.06 1.86 -5.88
C THR A 626 7.50 1.41 -5.67
N CYS A 627 7.83 0.92 -4.47
CA CYS A 627 9.14 0.38 -4.15
C CYS A 627 9.48 -0.86 -5.00
N GLN A 628 8.52 -1.77 -5.17
CA GLN A 628 8.66 -2.94 -6.04
C GLN A 628 8.79 -2.52 -7.51
N THR A 629 7.97 -1.59 -7.97
CA THR A 629 8.01 -1.06 -9.34
C THR A 629 9.35 -0.43 -9.66
N PHE A 630 9.91 0.42 -8.78
CA PHE A 630 11.25 0.96 -8.95
C PHE A 630 12.33 -0.13 -8.92
N SER A 631 12.18 -1.16 -8.08
CA SER A 631 13.12 -2.28 -8.05
C SER A 631 13.11 -3.07 -9.36
N ILE A 632 11.94 -3.36 -9.92
CA ILE A 632 11.79 -4.04 -11.22
C ILE A 632 12.37 -3.20 -12.37
N LEU A 633 11.97 -1.92 -12.45
CA LEU A 633 12.33 -1.05 -13.57
C LEU A 633 13.79 -0.56 -13.50
N MET A 634 14.27 -0.23 -12.30
CA MET A 634 15.56 0.42 -12.10
C MET A 634 16.62 -0.49 -11.50
N GLY A 635 16.26 -1.65 -10.95
CA GLY A 635 17.17 -2.63 -10.33
C GLY A 635 17.98 -3.46 -11.31
N ASP A 636 18.88 -4.28 -10.78
CA ASP A 636 19.92 -4.96 -11.57
C ASP A 636 19.41 -6.09 -12.46
N GLU A 637 18.28 -6.70 -12.10
CA GLU A 637 17.72 -7.85 -12.80
C GLU A 637 17.04 -7.45 -14.12
N VAL A 638 17.30 -8.24 -15.16
CA VAL A 638 16.81 -7.98 -16.52
C VAL A 638 15.48 -8.69 -16.79
N GLU A 639 15.31 -9.91 -16.29
CA GLU A 639 14.16 -10.75 -16.61
C GLU A 639 12.83 -10.19 -16.05
N PRO A 640 12.73 -9.75 -14.78
CA PRO A 640 11.50 -9.15 -14.26
C PRO A 640 11.10 -7.90 -15.02
N ARG A 641 12.09 -7.07 -15.39
CA ARG A 641 11.88 -5.87 -16.20
C ARG A 641 11.34 -6.20 -17.59
N LYS A 642 11.87 -7.26 -18.21
CA LYS A 642 11.42 -7.71 -19.53
C LYS A 642 9.98 -8.22 -19.46
N ASN A 643 9.63 -8.99 -18.45
CA ASN A 643 8.26 -9.46 -18.22
C ASN A 643 7.31 -8.28 -18.00
N PHE A 644 7.71 -7.32 -17.17
CA PHE A 644 6.94 -6.09 -16.96
C PHE A 644 6.67 -5.35 -18.27
N ILE A 645 7.69 -5.18 -19.12
CA ILE A 645 7.54 -4.56 -20.45
C ILE A 645 6.59 -5.37 -21.33
N LEU A 646 6.67 -6.70 -21.33
CA LEU A 646 5.81 -7.56 -22.13
C LEU A 646 4.33 -7.50 -21.69
N GLU A 647 4.07 -7.53 -20.39
CA GLU A 647 2.72 -7.43 -19.82
C GLU A 647 2.08 -6.07 -20.10
N HIS A 648 2.88 -5.00 -20.10
CA HIS A 648 2.43 -3.62 -20.30
C HIS A 648 2.60 -3.11 -21.74
N ALA A 649 3.04 -3.96 -22.67
CA ALA A 649 3.31 -3.59 -24.06
C ALA A 649 2.07 -3.01 -24.78
N GLN A 650 0.87 -3.42 -24.38
CA GLN A 650 -0.39 -2.94 -24.92
C GLN A 650 -0.68 -1.45 -24.64
N TYR A 651 0.01 -0.83 -23.68
CA TYR A 651 -0.14 0.59 -23.33
C TYR A 651 0.74 1.51 -24.20
N ILE A 652 1.61 0.95 -25.04
CA ILE A 652 2.51 1.72 -25.90
C ILE A 652 1.71 2.27 -27.10
N SER A 653 1.51 3.59 -27.12
CA SER A 653 0.88 4.32 -28.23
C SER A 653 1.90 4.97 -29.17
N MET A 654 3.16 5.15 -28.73
CA MET A 654 4.25 5.73 -29.53
C MET A 654 5.49 4.82 -29.46
N LEU A 655 5.78 4.12 -30.56
CA LEU A 655 7.05 3.46 -30.81
C LEU A 655 7.84 4.36 -31.77
N ASP A 656 8.99 4.88 -31.33
CA ASP A 656 10.03 5.32 -32.26
C ASP A 656 10.71 4.05 -32.79
N ILE A 657 10.36 3.65 -34.02
CA ILE A 657 11.04 2.57 -34.78
C ILE A 657 12.16 3.17 -35.61
#